data_AF-A0A7V4H021-F1
#
_entry.id   AF-A0A7V4H021-F1
#
_cell.length_a   1.000
_cell.length_b   1.000
_cell.length_c   1.000
_cell.angle_alpha   90.00
_cell.angle_beta   90.00
_cell.angle_gamma   90.00
#
_symmetry.space_group_name_H-M   'P 1'
#
loop_
_entity.id
_entity.type
_entity.pdbx_description
1 polymer ?
#
loop_
_entity_poly.entity_id
_entity_poly.type
_entity_poly.pdbx_seq_one_letter_code
_entity_poly.pdbx_strand_id
1 'polypeptide(L)'
;MPRVACLLAALLAGLLAPGAVRAATARPGGVDFGREIRPILSDNCFACHGPDEQQRKAGLRLDLRSGALATLKNGRQAVVPGDPARSTLLARVTTADPDDVMPPPKTGKKLTPAQIQKLRDWIAAGAEWPEHWAFVPPRRPEPPAVKNTRWPRNDVDRFVLARLEAEGLRPAPEAERATLVRRATLDLTGLPPTPEEVDAFLADKQPDAYERLVDRLLSSPRYGEHQARQWLDAVRYADTHGYHIDARRDIWAYREWVIRAFNANQPFDQFTIEQLAGDLLPNPTTDQKVATGYIRSNMSTGEGGAIEEEYAAKYAFDRVETTGTTWLGLTLLCARCHTHKYDPITQREYYGLYGFFNQLDEPVMDGNRPNPDPFLKLPTPEQTERLTWLKDKIAETRRRLDAPVESLDVAQQSWAASWHARLREGWQTPAPLAARSVKEGGAELRVLEDRSVLAGGPAPGQDVYELEFSPAAGPLAGLRLEVLAHESLPGGGARSPEGRFRLSEFEAELHPPGAEAKPQKLALTLALADAHEGEHDPARALDGKPETYWQAVATNATPPRALLLLAQPVNVPAEARLRVRLRFESGEENRALGRFRVALAQGADLVAALTPPRFEPWRLLGPLPSGGLAAGFAREFEPETHLDLARRFPGVREEVGWHERGDLADGGTHLLVNELHGVHGVYYLFRRVHVPEPAVLDVALRADDVFKVWLNERPVFERGTPEPYPGVRTRLRLELAAGENRLLIKVVNHQGAKYFAFEPTVGGTNRLAPALAAILSTDAAPTGAWAAKVRDGYRREHAPEFRELQDHWATWQEEERAIDAAIPTTLIAKELAKPRETRLLIRGEYDKPGEVVPPGLPAI
;
A
#
# COMPACT_ATOMS: atom_id res chain seq x y z
N MET A 1 57.97 -46.43 46.41
CA MET A 1 58.13 -47.46 47.46
C MET A 1 56.79 -47.64 48.17
N PRO A 2 56.36 -48.90 48.40
CA PRO A 2 54.94 -49.28 48.56
C PRO A 2 54.65 -50.03 49.88
N ARG A 3 53.39 -50.41 50.12
CA ARG A 3 52.96 -51.67 50.78
C ARG A 3 51.58 -52.02 50.19
N VAL A 4 51.31 -53.06 49.37
CA VAL A 4 51.60 -54.52 49.43
C VAL A 4 50.99 -55.12 50.71
N ALA A 5 50.14 -56.14 50.75
CA ALA A 5 49.62 -57.14 49.80
C ALA A 5 48.37 -57.85 50.39
N CYS A 6 47.65 -58.58 49.53
CA CYS A 6 47.06 -59.94 49.71
C CYS A 6 45.69 -60.01 49.01
N LEU A 7 45.35 -60.98 48.16
CA LEU A 7 46.02 -62.23 47.77
C LEU A 7 45.36 -62.73 46.47
N LEU A 8 46.20 -63.17 45.54
CA LEU A 8 45.84 -63.94 44.36
C LEU A 8 45.36 -65.34 44.78
N ALA A 9 44.23 -65.80 44.22
CA ALA A 9 44.01 -67.22 43.96
C ALA A 9 43.02 -67.40 42.79
N ALA A 10 43.40 -68.30 41.88
CA ALA A 10 42.64 -68.89 40.78
C ALA A 10 42.61 -68.14 39.42
N LEU A 11 43.68 -68.31 38.64
CA LEU A 11 43.61 -68.35 37.17
C LEU A 11 43.00 -69.67 36.69
N LEU A 12 42.15 -69.55 35.66
CA LEU A 12 41.87 -70.48 34.55
C LEU A 12 41.53 -71.95 34.84
N ALA A 13 40.25 -72.28 34.74
CA ALA A 13 39.73 -73.35 33.87
C ALA A 13 38.18 -73.26 33.83
N GLY A 14 37.59 -73.07 32.66
CA GLY A 14 36.13 -73.13 32.49
C GLY A 14 35.55 -72.18 31.45
N LEU A 15 36.01 -72.29 30.20
CA LEU A 15 35.26 -71.82 29.03
C LEU A 15 33.88 -72.51 28.97
N LEU A 16 32.93 -71.79 28.34
CA LEU A 16 31.60 -72.20 27.88
C LEU A 16 30.42 -71.91 28.82
N ALA A 17 30.05 -70.64 28.90
CA ALA A 17 28.65 -70.24 28.85
C ALA A 17 28.52 -69.10 27.83
N PRO A 18 27.70 -69.21 26.77
CA PRO A 18 27.45 -68.08 25.89
C PRO A 18 26.77 -67.00 26.74
N GLY A 19 27.43 -65.85 26.87
CA GLY A 19 26.77 -64.65 27.36
C GLY A 19 25.57 -64.39 26.47
N ALA A 20 24.38 -64.67 27.01
CA ALA A 20 23.13 -64.38 26.36
C ALA A 20 23.15 -62.90 25.99
N VAL A 21 23.19 -62.65 24.68
CA VAL A 21 22.90 -61.36 24.07
C VAL A 21 21.56 -60.92 24.67
N ARG A 22 21.61 -59.91 25.54
CA ARG A 22 20.42 -59.25 26.05
C ARG A 22 19.90 -58.43 24.89
N ALA A 23 19.15 -59.11 24.03
CA ALA A 23 18.32 -58.52 22.99
C ALA A 23 17.48 -57.41 23.62
N ALA A 24 17.22 -56.37 22.81
CA ALA A 24 16.36 -55.24 23.11
C ALA A 24 15.31 -55.59 24.16
N THR A 25 15.29 -54.82 25.24
CA THR A 25 14.36 -54.94 26.37
C THR A 25 12.93 -55.16 25.85
N ALA A 26 12.50 -56.42 25.81
CA ALA A 26 11.09 -56.75 25.77
C ALA A 26 10.49 -56.17 27.05
N ARG A 27 9.53 -55.26 26.89
CA ARG A 27 8.77 -54.70 28.03
C ARG A 27 8.17 -55.86 28.85
N PRO A 28 8.11 -55.76 30.19
CA PRO A 28 7.46 -56.79 31.00
C PRO A 28 6.01 -56.96 30.54
N GLY A 29 5.65 -58.13 30.02
CA GLY A 29 4.32 -58.43 29.48
C GLY A 29 4.24 -58.69 27.97
N GLY A 30 5.29 -58.41 27.19
CA GLY A 30 5.43 -58.86 25.80
C GLY A 30 4.46 -58.25 24.77
N VAL A 31 3.49 -57.44 25.18
CA VAL A 31 2.53 -56.77 24.28
C VAL A 31 2.71 -55.26 24.36
N ASP A 32 2.97 -54.61 23.23
CA ASP A 32 3.08 -53.14 23.17
C ASP A 32 1.71 -52.51 22.95
N PHE A 33 1.20 -51.78 23.95
CA PHE A 33 -0.12 -51.16 23.87
C PHE A 33 -0.27 -50.25 22.63
N GLY A 34 0.71 -49.39 22.35
CA GLY A 34 0.63 -48.41 21.28
C GLY A 34 0.65 -49.06 19.89
N ARG A 35 1.53 -50.04 19.69
CA ARG A 35 1.70 -50.71 18.40
C ARG A 35 0.69 -51.84 18.16
N GLU A 36 0.23 -52.51 19.21
CA GLU A 36 -0.52 -53.76 19.07
C GLU A 36 -1.96 -53.71 19.59
N ILE A 37 -2.25 -52.92 20.63
CA ILE A 37 -3.58 -52.88 21.27
C ILE A 37 -4.42 -51.69 20.80
N ARG A 38 -3.83 -50.49 20.80
CA ARG A 38 -4.51 -49.25 20.41
C ARG A 38 -5.10 -49.34 19.00
N PRO A 39 -4.43 -49.89 17.96
CA PRO A 39 -5.05 -50.06 16.65
C PRO A 39 -6.29 -50.95 16.68
N ILE A 40 -6.27 -52.04 17.48
CA ILE A 40 -7.43 -52.93 17.64
C ILE A 40 -8.61 -52.17 18.23
N LEU A 41 -8.39 -51.40 19.30
CA LEU A 41 -9.43 -50.61 19.96
C LEU A 41 -9.93 -49.45 19.09
N SER A 42 -9.02 -48.75 18.40
CA SER A 42 -9.35 -47.66 17.50
C SER A 42 -10.25 -48.13 16.36
N ASP A 43 -9.85 -49.22 15.70
CA ASP A 43 -10.55 -49.72 14.51
C ASP A 43 -11.90 -50.33 14.86
N ASN A 44 -12.04 -50.95 16.03
CA ASN A 44 -13.21 -51.75 16.36
C ASN A 44 -14.13 -51.14 17.42
N CYS A 45 -13.63 -50.22 18.27
CA CYS A 45 -14.35 -49.80 19.48
C CYS A 45 -14.62 -48.29 19.58
N PHE A 46 -13.69 -47.42 19.14
CA PHE A 46 -13.77 -45.97 19.43
C PHE A 46 -14.96 -45.27 18.78
N ALA A 47 -15.52 -45.81 17.70
CA ALA A 47 -16.72 -45.23 17.08
C ALA A 47 -17.94 -45.17 18.03
N CYS A 48 -18.05 -46.12 18.97
CA CYS A 48 -19.16 -46.16 19.94
C CYS A 48 -18.69 -45.98 21.40
N HIS A 49 -17.40 -46.17 21.67
CA HIS A 49 -16.81 -46.09 23.01
C HIS A 49 -15.57 -45.19 23.05
N GLY A 50 -15.54 -44.16 22.21
CA GLY A 50 -14.45 -43.19 22.09
C GLY A 50 -14.84 -41.78 22.53
N PRO A 51 -14.10 -40.76 22.07
CA PRO A 51 -14.22 -39.38 22.57
C PRO A 51 -15.49 -38.66 22.13
N ASP A 52 -16.13 -39.04 21.02
CA ASP A 52 -17.40 -38.45 20.55
C ASP A 52 -18.56 -38.72 21.53
N GLU A 53 -19.05 -37.67 22.21
CA GLU A 53 -20.11 -37.74 23.21
C GLU A 53 -21.47 -38.13 22.65
N GLN A 54 -21.79 -37.71 21.43
CA GLN A 54 -23.11 -37.93 20.84
C GLN A 54 -23.29 -39.38 20.39
N GLN A 55 -22.20 -40.04 19.99
CA GLN A 55 -22.21 -41.45 19.59
C GLN A 55 -21.92 -42.42 20.75
N ARG A 56 -21.46 -41.90 21.90
CA ARG A 56 -20.96 -42.70 23.03
C ARG A 56 -22.05 -43.60 23.62
N LYS A 57 -21.79 -44.89 23.65
CA LYS A 57 -22.65 -45.91 24.27
C LYS A 57 -22.15 -46.26 25.67
N ALA A 58 -23.11 -46.50 26.57
CA ALA A 58 -22.88 -46.88 27.96
C ALA A 58 -21.99 -45.91 28.80
N GLY A 59 -21.71 -44.71 28.29
CA GLY A 59 -20.75 -43.78 28.91
C GLY A 59 -19.31 -44.29 28.96
N LEU A 60 -18.98 -45.37 28.25
CA LEU A 60 -17.67 -46.01 28.26
C LEU A 60 -16.70 -45.29 27.31
N ARG A 61 -15.48 -45.04 27.81
CA ARG A 61 -14.36 -44.42 27.09
C ARG A 61 -13.18 -45.38 27.04
N LEU A 62 -13.05 -46.13 25.95
CA LEU A 62 -11.94 -47.05 25.69
C LEU A 62 -10.72 -46.34 25.07
N ASP A 63 -10.84 -45.07 24.70
CA ASP A 63 -9.75 -44.21 24.25
C ASP A 63 -8.92 -43.63 25.41
N LEU A 64 -9.51 -43.57 26.61
CA LEU A 64 -8.85 -43.09 27.83
C LEU A 64 -8.62 -44.24 28.82
N ARG A 65 -7.41 -44.28 29.40
CA ARG A 65 -7.10 -45.22 30.49
C ARG A 65 -8.09 -45.11 31.64
N SER A 66 -8.36 -43.90 32.12
CA SER A 66 -9.30 -43.66 33.22
C SER A 66 -10.71 -44.16 32.90
N GLY A 67 -11.15 -44.02 31.65
CA GLY A 67 -12.44 -44.50 31.18
C GLY A 67 -12.54 -46.02 31.05
N ALA A 68 -11.50 -46.67 30.54
CA ALA A 68 -11.46 -48.13 30.37
C ALA A 68 -11.43 -48.87 31.72
N LEU A 69 -10.82 -48.23 32.73
CA LEU A 69 -10.69 -48.75 34.10
C LEU A 69 -11.83 -48.30 35.03
N ALA A 70 -12.66 -47.33 34.62
CA ALA A 70 -13.75 -46.83 35.44
C ALA A 70 -14.81 -47.92 35.70
N THR A 71 -15.41 -47.88 36.90
CA THR A 71 -16.60 -48.68 37.18
C THR A 71 -17.78 -48.04 36.47
N LEU A 72 -18.39 -48.79 35.54
CA LEU A 72 -19.57 -48.35 34.80
C LEU A 72 -20.80 -48.36 35.71
N LYS A 73 -21.88 -47.71 35.27
CA LYS A 73 -23.15 -47.60 36.02
C LYS A 73 -23.75 -48.96 36.46
N ASN A 74 -23.39 -50.05 35.79
CA ASN A 74 -23.82 -51.41 36.11
C ASN A 74 -22.86 -52.17 37.06
N GLY A 75 -21.89 -51.48 37.68
CA GLY A 75 -20.92 -52.05 38.60
C GLY A 75 -19.77 -52.84 37.95
N ARG A 76 -19.73 -52.95 36.61
CA ARG A 76 -18.68 -53.67 35.88
C ARG A 76 -17.60 -52.72 35.37
N GLN A 77 -16.38 -53.25 35.16
CA GLN A 77 -15.28 -52.57 34.50
C GLN A 77 -15.04 -53.18 33.12
N ALA A 78 -14.68 -52.33 32.14
CA ALA A 78 -14.34 -52.82 30.81
C ALA A 78 -13.01 -53.58 30.84
N VAL A 79 -12.00 -53.02 31.49
CA VAL A 79 -10.69 -53.63 31.70
C VAL A 79 -10.39 -53.71 33.20
N VAL A 80 -10.05 -54.90 33.68
CA VAL A 80 -9.57 -55.17 35.05
C VAL A 80 -8.10 -55.60 34.92
N PRO A 81 -7.14 -54.73 35.27
CA PRO A 81 -5.71 -55.05 35.21
C PRO A 81 -5.38 -56.36 35.92
N GLY A 82 -4.71 -57.28 35.21
CA GLY A 82 -4.29 -58.58 35.73
C GLY A 82 -5.38 -59.66 35.76
N ASP A 83 -6.64 -59.32 35.45
CA ASP A 83 -7.75 -60.28 35.49
C ASP A 83 -8.57 -60.26 34.18
N PRO A 84 -8.16 -61.06 33.17
CA PRO A 84 -8.90 -61.24 31.93
C PRO A 84 -10.32 -61.78 32.13
N ALA A 85 -10.58 -62.59 33.16
CA ALA A 85 -11.89 -63.21 33.37
C ALA A 85 -12.92 -62.20 33.88
N ARG A 86 -12.50 -61.23 34.71
CA ARG A 86 -13.36 -60.15 35.21
C ARG A 86 -13.47 -58.97 34.24
N SER A 87 -12.66 -58.92 33.19
CA SER A 87 -12.66 -57.85 32.19
C SER A 87 -13.82 -57.99 31.21
N THR A 88 -14.80 -57.09 31.29
CA THR A 88 -16.01 -57.14 30.44
C THR A 88 -15.70 -56.99 28.95
N LEU A 89 -14.61 -56.30 28.60
CA LEU A 89 -14.16 -56.17 27.21
C LEU A 89 -13.95 -57.54 26.56
N LEU A 90 -13.27 -58.48 27.22
CA LEU A 90 -13.04 -59.82 26.68
C LEU A 90 -14.34 -60.60 26.57
N ALA A 91 -15.20 -60.55 27.59
CA ALA A 91 -16.51 -61.19 27.54
C ALA A 91 -17.37 -60.73 26.34
N ARG A 92 -17.28 -59.44 25.99
CA ARG A 92 -18.03 -58.84 24.88
C ARG A 92 -17.45 -59.19 23.51
N VAL A 93 -16.14 -59.35 23.38
CA VAL A 93 -15.52 -59.71 22.07
C VAL A 93 -15.49 -61.23 21.82
N THR A 94 -15.79 -62.06 22.82
CA THR A 94 -15.80 -63.54 22.68
C THR A 94 -17.18 -64.19 22.80
N THR A 95 -18.24 -63.45 23.14
CA THR A 95 -19.59 -64.01 23.22
C THR A 95 -20.14 -64.34 21.82
N ALA A 96 -20.97 -65.39 21.75
CA ALA A 96 -21.66 -65.79 20.53
C ALA A 96 -23.06 -65.14 20.38
N ASP A 97 -23.53 -64.46 21.42
CA ASP A 97 -24.83 -63.77 21.42
C ASP A 97 -24.78 -62.53 20.51
N PRO A 98 -25.61 -62.46 19.44
CA PRO A 98 -25.59 -61.37 18.48
C PRO A 98 -26.00 -60.01 19.06
N ASP A 99 -26.75 -59.97 20.17
CA ASP A 99 -27.16 -58.73 20.84
C ASP A 99 -26.07 -58.21 21.80
N ASP A 100 -25.22 -59.11 22.28
CA ASP A 100 -24.21 -58.82 23.30
C ASP A 100 -22.77 -58.74 22.75
N VAL A 101 -22.50 -59.29 21.57
CA VAL A 101 -21.18 -59.33 20.92
C VAL A 101 -20.74 -57.94 20.43
N MET A 102 -19.47 -57.64 20.63
CA MET A 102 -18.83 -56.41 20.17
C MET A 102 -17.63 -56.72 19.25
N PRO A 103 -17.46 -55.99 18.13
CA PRO A 103 -18.38 -55.01 17.57
C PRO A 103 -19.72 -55.63 17.13
N PRO A 104 -20.84 -54.88 17.17
CA PRO A 104 -22.14 -55.42 16.79
C PRO A 104 -22.14 -55.91 15.33
N PRO A 105 -22.85 -57.00 14.98
CA PRO A 105 -22.82 -57.59 13.64
C PRO A 105 -23.16 -56.60 12.51
N LYS A 106 -24.06 -55.64 12.78
CA LYS A 106 -24.44 -54.57 11.85
C LYS A 106 -23.29 -53.64 11.43
N THR A 107 -22.19 -53.61 12.17
CA THR A 107 -21.00 -52.81 11.82
C THR A 107 -20.13 -53.48 10.76
N GLY A 108 -20.32 -54.78 10.50
CA GLY A 108 -19.47 -55.57 9.61
C GLY A 108 -18.07 -55.86 10.15
N LYS A 109 -17.69 -55.32 11.32
CA LYS A 109 -16.36 -55.49 11.92
C LYS A 109 -16.32 -56.72 12.84
N LYS A 110 -15.22 -57.45 12.80
CA LYS A 110 -14.95 -58.61 13.66
C LYS A 110 -13.46 -58.64 14.02
N LEU A 111 -13.17 -58.96 15.28
CA LEU A 111 -11.79 -59.18 15.71
C LEU A 111 -11.34 -60.58 15.27
N THR A 112 -10.09 -60.68 14.83
CA THR A 112 -9.45 -61.97 14.56
C THR A 112 -9.07 -62.68 15.87
N PRO A 113 -8.91 -64.01 15.86
CA PRO A 113 -8.43 -64.75 17.03
C PRO A 113 -7.11 -64.19 17.60
N ALA A 114 -6.20 -63.76 16.72
CA ALA A 114 -4.93 -63.15 17.12
C ALA A 114 -5.12 -61.80 17.83
N GLN A 115 -6.07 -60.97 17.38
CA GLN A 115 -6.37 -59.69 18.04
C GLN A 115 -7.00 -59.91 19.43
N ILE A 116 -7.91 -60.88 19.55
CA ILE A 116 -8.51 -61.25 20.84
C ILE A 116 -7.43 -61.76 21.80
N GLN A 117 -6.49 -62.59 21.30
CA GLN A 117 -5.40 -63.09 22.11
C GLN A 117 -4.49 -61.96 22.60
N LYS A 118 -4.13 -60.99 21.75
CA LYS A 118 -3.35 -59.81 22.17
C LYS A 118 -4.05 -59.00 23.26
N LEU A 119 -5.36 -58.76 23.13
CA LEU A 119 -6.14 -58.08 24.17
C LEU A 119 -6.11 -58.86 25.50
N ARG A 120 -6.19 -60.20 25.43
CA ARG A 120 -6.12 -61.06 26.62
C ARG A 120 -4.76 -60.97 27.29
N ASP A 121 -3.68 -61.09 26.52
CA ASP A 121 -2.31 -61.08 27.03
C ASP A 121 -1.96 -59.72 27.64
N TRP A 122 -2.37 -58.63 27.00
CA TRP A 122 -2.20 -57.28 27.53
C TRP A 122 -2.94 -57.07 28.86
N ILE A 123 -4.19 -57.54 28.98
CA ILE A 123 -4.94 -57.43 30.23
C ILE A 123 -4.28 -58.29 31.33
N ALA A 124 -3.88 -59.51 31.00
CA ALA A 124 -3.19 -60.42 31.93
C ALA A 124 -1.87 -59.83 32.44
N ALA A 125 -1.15 -59.09 31.59
CA ALA A 125 0.08 -58.38 31.92
C ALA A 125 -0.13 -57.10 32.76
N GLY A 126 -1.35 -56.82 33.22
CA GLY A 126 -1.66 -55.65 34.05
C GLY A 126 -2.20 -54.44 33.27
N ALA A 127 -2.53 -54.61 31.98
CA ALA A 127 -3.15 -53.58 31.15
C ALA A 127 -2.40 -52.24 31.18
N GLU A 128 -1.07 -52.26 31.02
CA GLU A 128 -0.27 -51.04 30.96
C GLU A 128 -0.75 -50.17 29.79
N TRP A 129 -1.05 -48.91 30.09
CA TRP A 129 -1.68 -47.99 29.14
C TRP A 129 -0.87 -46.70 29.13
N PRO A 130 0.27 -46.69 28.42
CA PRO A 130 1.10 -45.50 28.32
C PRO A 130 0.35 -44.40 27.56
N GLU A 131 0.73 -43.16 27.83
CA GLU A 131 0.36 -42.02 27.02
C GLU A 131 0.81 -42.24 25.56
N HIS A 132 0.11 -41.61 24.61
CA HIS A 132 0.46 -41.77 23.21
C HIS A 132 1.89 -41.26 22.99
N TRP A 133 2.70 -41.98 22.22
CA TRP A 133 4.12 -41.65 22.03
C TRP A 133 4.33 -40.22 21.52
N ALA A 134 3.36 -39.66 20.77
CA ALA A 134 3.42 -38.29 20.26
C ALA A 134 3.26 -37.21 21.35
N PHE A 135 2.71 -37.54 22.52
CA PHE A 135 2.53 -36.61 23.65
C PHE A 135 3.53 -36.86 24.78
N VAL A 136 4.47 -37.79 24.58
CA VAL A 136 5.54 -38.06 25.55
C VAL A 136 6.84 -37.48 25.00
N PRO A 137 7.57 -36.66 25.78
CA PRO A 137 8.86 -36.12 25.36
C PRO A 137 9.82 -37.24 24.90
N PRO A 138 10.42 -37.14 23.70
CA PRO A 138 11.35 -38.15 23.21
C PRO A 138 12.58 -38.21 24.13
N ARG A 139 13.01 -39.42 24.47
CA ARG A 139 14.22 -39.68 25.24
C ARG A 139 15.24 -40.35 24.36
N ARG A 140 16.52 -39.98 24.49
CA ARG A 140 17.60 -40.59 23.71
C ARG A 140 17.74 -42.07 24.08
N PRO A 141 17.49 -43.02 23.16
CA PRO A 141 17.65 -44.44 23.44
C PRO A 141 19.12 -44.85 23.41
N GLU A 142 19.47 -45.90 24.14
CA GLU A 142 20.76 -46.58 23.98
C GLU A 142 20.82 -47.28 22.61
N PRO A 143 21.89 -47.11 21.83
CA PRO A 143 22.02 -47.79 20.54
C PRO A 143 22.07 -49.32 20.69
N PRO A 144 21.45 -50.09 19.78
CA PRO A 144 21.42 -51.54 19.89
C PRO A 144 22.81 -52.14 19.64
N ALA A 145 23.07 -53.27 20.29
CA ALA A 145 24.24 -54.09 19.98
C ALA A 145 24.05 -54.77 18.62
N VAL A 146 25.10 -54.73 17.79
CA VAL A 146 25.15 -55.32 16.45
C VAL A 146 26.31 -56.30 16.35
N LYS A 147 26.17 -57.34 15.53
CA LYS A 147 27.22 -58.34 15.30
C LYS A 147 28.36 -57.74 14.48
N ASN A 148 28.05 -56.99 13.43
CA ASN A 148 29.05 -56.27 12.64
C ASN A 148 29.27 -54.86 13.18
N THR A 149 30.25 -54.72 14.07
CA THR A 149 30.59 -53.43 14.69
C THR A 149 31.37 -52.47 13.79
N ARG A 150 31.84 -52.91 12.61
CA ARG A 150 32.67 -52.10 11.70
C ARG A 150 31.89 -51.34 10.65
N TRP A 151 30.66 -51.76 10.34
CA TRP A 151 29.84 -51.13 9.31
C TRP A 151 29.18 -49.82 9.76
N PRO A 152 28.61 -49.71 10.98
CA PRO A 152 28.00 -48.46 11.44
C PRO A 152 29.00 -47.29 11.49
N ARG A 153 28.66 -46.16 10.86
CA ARG A 153 29.42 -44.90 10.93
C ARG A 153 28.90 -44.02 12.06
N ASN A 154 27.61 -44.11 12.37
CA ASN A 154 26.97 -43.42 13.50
C ASN A 154 25.96 -44.34 14.21
N ASP A 155 25.28 -43.81 15.23
CA ASP A 155 24.33 -44.59 16.02
C ASP A 155 23.04 -44.94 15.25
N VAL A 156 22.62 -44.14 14.25
CA VAL A 156 21.47 -44.47 13.39
C VAL A 156 21.72 -45.76 12.62
N ASP A 157 22.94 -45.93 12.10
CA ASP A 157 23.34 -47.14 11.39
C ASP A 157 23.23 -48.39 12.27
N ARG A 158 23.45 -48.28 13.59
CA ARG A 158 23.28 -49.40 14.52
C ARG A 158 21.83 -49.87 14.57
N PHE A 159 20.86 -48.95 14.58
CA PHE A 159 19.44 -49.30 14.55
C PHE A 159 19.04 -49.99 13.25
N VAL A 160 19.52 -49.49 12.10
CA VAL A 160 19.27 -50.11 10.79
C VAL A 160 19.91 -51.50 10.73
N LEU A 161 21.18 -51.62 11.12
CA LEU A 161 21.91 -52.88 11.06
C LEU A 161 21.35 -53.92 12.03
N ALA A 162 20.96 -53.54 13.24
CA ALA A 162 20.32 -54.45 14.19
C ALA A 162 19.05 -55.08 13.59
N ARG A 163 18.25 -54.30 12.84
CA ARG A 163 17.07 -54.83 12.16
C ARG A 163 17.45 -55.77 11.01
N LEU A 164 18.42 -55.38 10.17
CA LEU A 164 18.90 -56.23 9.07
C LEU A 164 19.43 -57.57 9.59
N GLU A 165 20.26 -57.55 10.62
CA GLU A 165 20.83 -58.76 11.24
C GLU A 165 19.77 -59.68 11.85
N ALA A 166 18.71 -59.10 12.46
CA ALA A 166 17.58 -59.85 12.99
C ALA A 166 16.76 -60.53 11.89
N GLU A 167 16.70 -59.93 10.70
CA GLU A 167 16.00 -60.49 9.53
C GLU A 167 16.91 -61.38 8.65
N GLY A 168 18.20 -61.54 9.01
CA GLY A 168 19.17 -62.29 8.21
C GLY A 168 19.61 -61.58 6.92
N LEU A 169 19.37 -60.27 6.82
CA LEU A 169 19.77 -59.41 5.71
C LEU A 169 21.15 -58.80 5.96
N ARG A 170 21.80 -58.36 4.88
CA ARG A 170 23.10 -57.65 4.90
C ARG A 170 22.96 -56.28 4.24
N PRO A 171 23.73 -55.27 4.66
CA PRO A 171 23.76 -53.98 3.97
C PRO A 171 24.13 -54.12 2.49
N ALA A 172 23.54 -53.28 1.64
CA ALA A 172 23.93 -53.16 0.24
C ALA A 172 25.34 -52.54 0.11
N PRO A 173 26.08 -52.83 -0.98
CA PRO A 173 27.33 -52.13 -1.27
C PRO A 173 27.09 -50.62 -1.44
N GLU A 174 28.11 -49.82 -1.11
CA GLU A 174 28.09 -48.38 -1.31
C GLU A 174 27.98 -48.06 -2.82
N ALA A 175 27.23 -47.02 -3.17
CA ALA A 175 27.06 -46.63 -4.56
C ALA A 175 28.35 -46.01 -5.13
N GLU A 176 28.50 -46.09 -6.46
CA GLU A 176 29.60 -45.43 -7.17
C GLU A 176 29.66 -43.93 -6.86
N ARG A 177 30.86 -43.34 -6.78
CA ARG A 177 31.06 -41.94 -6.39
C ARG A 177 30.24 -40.95 -7.23
N ALA A 178 30.14 -41.16 -8.54
CA ALA A 178 29.31 -40.34 -9.43
C ALA A 178 27.80 -40.41 -9.05
N THR A 179 27.33 -41.56 -8.57
CA THR A 179 25.96 -41.71 -8.07
C THR A 179 25.78 -41.03 -6.72
N LEU A 180 26.77 -41.11 -5.83
CA LEU A 180 26.72 -40.46 -4.52
C LEU A 180 26.63 -38.93 -4.63
N VAL A 181 27.47 -38.30 -5.46
CA VAL A 181 27.40 -36.85 -5.66
C VAL A 181 26.07 -36.44 -6.28
N ARG A 182 25.58 -37.18 -7.28
CA ARG A 182 24.27 -36.88 -7.87
C ARG A 182 23.13 -36.96 -6.85
N ARG A 183 23.11 -38.01 -6.02
CA ARG A 183 22.07 -38.18 -4.99
C ARG A 183 22.15 -37.09 -3.93
N ALA A 184 23.34 -36.83 -3.38
CA ALA A 184 23.53 -35.82 -2.35
C ALA A 184 23.15 -34.41 -2.84
N THR A 185 23.56 -34.03 -4.05
CA THR A 185 23.20 -32.71 -4.60
C THR A 185 21.71 -32.59 -4.86
N LEU A 186 21.06 -33.61 -5.43
CA LEU A 186 19.60 -33.59 -5.66
C LEU A 186 18.81 -33.50 -4.35
N ASP A 187 19.23 -34.24 -3.33
CA ASP A 187 18.55 -34.28 -2.03
C ASP A 187 18.71 -32.98 -1.26
N LEU A 188 19.93 -32.41 -1.24
CA LEU A 188 20.22 -31.22 -0.46
C LEU A 188 19.86 -29.91 -1.19
N THR A 189 19.89 -29.88 -2.52
CA THR A 189 19.70 -28.63 -3.29
C THR A 189 18.58 -28.69 -4.31
N GLY A 190 17.94 -29.85 -4.52
CA GLY A 190 16.91 -30.04 -5.53
C GLY A 190 17.41 -30.04 -6.98
N LEU A 191 18.72 -29.84 -7.20
CA LEU A 191 19.33 -29.72 -8.53
C LEU A 191 20.39 -30.81 -8.75
N PRO A 192 20.63 -31.24 -10.01
CA PRO A 192 21.78 -32.10 -10.29
C PRO A 192 23.09 -31.32 -10.10
N PRO A 193 24.21 -32.00 -9.78
CA PRO A 193 25.53 -31.37 -9.74
C PRO A 193 25.97 -30.94 -11.15
N THR A 194 26.78 -29.88 -11.25
CA THR A 194 27.42 -29.53 -12.54
C THR A 194 28.53 -30.54 -12.88
N PRO A 195 28.93 -30.67 -14.16
CA PRO A 195 30.06 -31.52 -14.53
C PRO A 195 31.33 -31.21 -13.73
N GLU A 196 31.63 -29.94 -13.48
CA GLU A 196 32.80 -29.50 -12.73
C GLU A 196 32.72 -29.92 -11.25
N GLU A 197 31.53 -29.87 -10.65
CA GLU A 197 31.31 -30.35 -9.28
C GLU A 197 31.47 -31.87 -9.18
N VAL A 198 31.04 -32.61 -10.20
CA VAL A 198 31.27 -34.06 -10.30
C VAL A 198 32.75 -34.36 -10.43
N ASP A 199 33.46 -33.71 -11.36
CA ASP A 199 34.89 -33.92 -11.59
C ASP A 199 35.71 -33.58 -10.34
N ALA A 200 35.40 -32.47 -9.66
CA ALA A 200 36.03 -32.10 -8.40
C ALA A 200 35.83 -33.17 -7.32
N PHE A 201 34.60 -33.68 -7.15
CA PHE A 201 34.34 -34.75 -6.19
C PHE A 201 35.01 -36.08 -6.58
N LEU A 202 35.06 -36.43 -7.87
CA LEU A 202 35.74 -37.63 -8.33
C LEU A 202 37.26 -37.55 -8.15
N ALA A 203 37.83 -36.35 -8.30
CA ALA A 203 39.25 -36.08 -8.09
C ALA A 203 39.64 -36.06 -6.60
N ASP A 204 38.73 -35.69 -5.70
CA ASP A 204 38.99 -35.67 -4.25
C ASP A 204 39.17 -37.09 -3.69
N LYS A 205 40.39 -37.43 -3.29
CA LYS A 205 40.76 -38.74 -2.72
C LYS A 205 40.88 -38.72 -1.19
N GLN A 206 40.52 -37.62 -0.55
CA GLN A 206 40.55 -37.54 0.92
C GLN A 206 39.54 -38.52 1.53
N PRO A 207 39.86 -39.12 2.70
CA PRO A 207 38.99 -40.10 3.34
C PRO A 207 37.63 -39.54 3.77
N ASP A 208 37.51 -38.22 3.91
CA ASP A 208 36.31 -37.46 4.29
C ASP A 208 35.68 -36.69 3.09
N ALA A 209 36.04 -37.04 1.86
CA ALA A 209 35.58 -36.32 0.66
C ALA A 209 34.04 -36.21 0.56
N TYR A 210 33.30 -37.21 1.05
CA TYR A 210 31.83 -37.20 1.02
C TYR A 210 31.25 -36.22 2.04
N GLU A 211 31.76 -36.22 3.26
CA GLU A 211 31.38 -35.30 4.33
C GLU A 211 31.66 -33.85 3.89
N ARG A 212 32.83 -33.62 3.28
CA ARG A 212 33.20 -32.32 2.70
C ARG A 212 32.27 -31.88 1.57
N LEU A 213 31.80 -32.81 0.73
CA LEU A 213 30.78 -32.53 -0.28
C LEU A 213 29.46 -32.11 0.40
N VAL A 214 29.01 -32.84 1.41
CA VAL A 214 27.78 -32.53 2.16
C VAL A 214 27.87 -31.15 2.81
N ASP A 215 28.97 -30.82 3.49
CA ASP A 215 29.18 -29.50 4.12
C ASP A 215 29.12 -28.37 3.08
N ARG A 216 29.70 -28.58 1.90
CA ARG A 216 29.64 -27.62 0.78
C ARG A 216 28.22 -27.44 0.25
N LEU A 217 27.44 -28.51 0.18
CA LEU A 217 26.04 -28.47 -0.28
C LEU A 217 25.14 -27.78 0.75
N LEU A 218 25.28 -28.10 2.03
CA LEU A 218 24.56 -27.45 3.14
C LEU A 218 24.89 -25.95 3.25
N SER A 219 26.14 -25.57 2.94
CA SER A 219 26.56 -24.16 2.92
C SER A 219 26.14 -23.41 1.64
N SER A 220 25.53 -24.09 0.66
CA SER A 220 25.09 -23.46 -0.58
C SER A 220 23.75 -22.74 -0.38
N PRO A 221 23.53 -21.53 -0.93
CA PRO A 221 22.22 -20.87 -0.87
C PRO A 221 21.07 -21.73 -1.43
N ARG A 222 21.38 -22.62 -2.38
CA ARG A 222 20.46 -23.58 -2.98
C ARG A 222 19.84 -24.55 -1.96
N TYR A 223 20.52 -24.81 -0.84
CA TYR A 223 19.98 -25.64 0.23
C TYR A 223 18.74 -25.00 0.86
N GLY A 224 18.86 -23.74 1.30
CA GLY A 224 17.72 -23.00 1.87
C GLY A 224 16.57 -22.83 0.89
N GLU A 225 16.85 -22.57 -0.39
CA GLU A 225 15.83 -22.52 -1.45
C GLU A 225 15.06 -23.85 -1.57
N HIS A 226 15.78 -24.98 -1.56
CA HIS A 226 15.17 -26.31 -1.68
C HIS A 226 14.32 -26.67 -0.45
N GLN A 227 14.84 -26.43 0.75
CA GLN A 227 14.14 -26.72 2.01
C GLN A 227 12.93 -25.80 2.21
N ALA A 228 13.09 -24.50 1.92
CA ALA A 228 12.02 -23.52 2.06
C ALA A 228 10.80 -23.87 1.22
N ARG A 229 10.97 -24.44 0.02
CA ARG A 229 9.84 -24.82 -0.84
C ARG A 229 8.86 -25.77 -0.13
N GLN A 230 9.35 -26.77 0.60
CA GLN A 230 8.50 -27.71 1.34
C GLN A 230 7.79 -27.02 2.50
N TRP A 231 8.48 -26.10 3.19
CA TRP A 231 7.88 -25.30 4.26
C TRP A 231 6.77 -24.38 3.75
N LEU A 232 7.03 -23.69 2.64
CA LEU A 232 6.11 -22.72 2.03
C LEU A 232 4.84 -23.41 1.53
N ASP A 233 4.96 -24.63 0.99
CA ASP A 233 3.81 -25.48 0.66
C ASP A 233 2.99 -25.81 1.94
N ALA A 234 3.66 -26.20 3.02
CA ALA A 234 3.03 -26.57 4.29
C ALA A 234 2.33 -25.40 5.00
N VAL A 235 2.78 -24.15 4.78
CA VAL A 235 2.17 -22.96 5.38
C VAL A 235 1.20 -22.24 4.43
N ARG A 236 0.99 -22.78 3.22
CA ARG A 236 0.08 -22.27 2.18
C ARG A 236 0.50 -20.90 1.65
N TYR A 237 1.80 -20.69 1.49
CA TYR A 237 2.32 -19.48 0.87
C TYR A 237 1.76 -19.32 -0.55
N ALA A 238 1.30 -18.11 -0.88
CA ALA A 238 0.90 -17.73 -2.23
C ALA A 238 1.16 -16.23 -2.46
N ASP A 239 1.48 -15.88 -3.71
CA ASP A 239 1.60 -14.49 -4.17
C ASP A 239 0.24 -13.90 -4.59
N THR A 240 -0.87 -14.51 -4.16
CA THR A 240 -2.25 -14.09 -4.44
C THR A 240 -3.17 -14.23 -3.23
N HIS A 241 -4.32 -13.53 -3.25
CA HIS A 241 -5.31 -13.54 -2.16
C HIS A 241 -6.24 -14.77 -2.18
N GLY A 242 -6.56 -15.30 -3.36
CA GLY A 242 -7.51 -16.40 -3.54
C GLY A 242 -9.00 -16.02 -3.37
N TYR A 243 -9.82 -16.99 -2.97
CA TYR A 243 -11.29 -16.94 -2.87
C TYR A 243 -12.01 -16.60 -4.18
N HIS A 244 -12.32 -15.32 -4.39
CA HIS A 244 -13.25 -14.85 -5.43
C HIS A 244 -12.50 -14.16 -6.59
N ILE A 245 -11.41 -13.44 -6.28
CA ILE A 245 -10.46 -12.93 -7.25
C ILE A 245 -9.06 -13.40 -6.87
N ASP A 246 -8.33 -13.95 -7.84
CA ASP A 246 -6.93 -14.33 -7.65
C ASP A 246 -6.01 -13.09 -7.77
N ALA A 247 -6.33 -12.04 -6.99
CA ALA A 247 -5.59 -10.79 -7.00
C ALA A 247 -4.20 -10.98 -6.40
N ARG A 248 -3.21 -10.23 -6.91
CA ARG A 248 -1.83 -10.26 -6.43
C ARG A 248 -1.74 -9.83 -4.96
N ARG A 249 -0.91 -10.52 -4.19
CA ARG A 249 -0.49 -10.18 -2.82
C ARG A 249 1.04 -10.11 -2.75
N ASP A 250 1.59 -9.12 -2.04
CA ASP A 250 3.05 -8.98 -1.90
C ASP A 250 3.51 -9.49 -0.52
N ILE A 251 3.83 -10.78 -0.41
CA ILE A 251 4.33 -11.42 0.83
C ILE A 251 5.71 -12.09 0.66
N TRP A 252 6.40 -11.79 -0.44
CA TRP A 252 7.71 -12.36 -0.81
C TRP A 252 8.78 -12.25 0.29
N ALA A 253 8.75 -11.20 1.11
CA ALA A 253 9.75 -11.02 2.16
C ALA A 253 9.72 -12.15 3.21
N TYR A 254 8.55 -12.73 3.47
CA TYR A 254 8.42 -13.91 4.32
C TYR A 254 9.08 -15.14 3.68
N ARG A 255 8.90 -15.38 2.37
CA ARG A 255 9.62 -16.42 1.64
C ARG A 255 11.13 -16.26 1.77
N GLU A 256 11.64 -15.05 1.54
CA GLU A 256 13.07 -14.76 1.67
C GLU A 256 13.57 -14.96 3.10
N TRP A 257 12.76 -14.61 4.11
CA TRP A 257 13.07 -14.89 5.51
C TRP A 257 13.17 -16.40 5.79
N VAL A 258 12.23 -17.21 5.29
CA VAL A 258 12.28 -18.69 5.44
C VAL A 258 13.55 -19.27 4.80
N ILE A 259 13.91 -18.83 3.59
CA ILE A 259 15.14 -19.26 2.90
C ILE A 259 16.38 -18.93 3.75
N ARG A 260 16.44 -17.70 4.30
CA ARG A 260 17.54 -17.28 5.18
C ARG A 260 17.58 -18.11 6.47
N ALA A 261 16.44 -18.39 7.08
CA ALA A 261 16.36 -19.18 8.32
C ALA A 261 16.91 -20.61 8.13
N PHE A 262 16.59 -21.26 7.02
CA PHE A 262 17.17 -22.58 6.69
C PHE A 262 18.68 -22.51 6.43
N ASN A 263 19.14 -21.54 5.65
CA ASN A 263 20.58 -21.36 5.36
C ASN A 263 21.39 -21.01 6.61
N ALA A 264 20.80 -20.28 7.56
CA ALA A 264 21.42 -19.95 8.84
C ALA A 264 21.36 -21.09 9.86
N ASN A 265 20.68 -22.21 9.52
CA ASN A 265 20.38 -23.31 10.44
C ASN A 265 19.75 -22.80 11.75
N GLN A 266 18.75 -21.92 11.63
CA GLN A 266 18.07 -21.32 12.76
C GLN A 266 17.49 -22.40 13.69
N PRO A 267 17.70 -22.30 15.02
CA PRO A 267 17.09 -23.21 15.98
C PRO A 267 15.57 -23.27 15.80
N PHE A 268 15.02 -24.49 15.84
CA PHE A 268 13.60 -24.72 15.51
C PHE A 268 12.65 -23.99 16.47
N ASP A 269 13.02 -23.85 17.74
CA ASP A 269 12.29 -23.06 18.73
C ASP A 269 12.23 -21.57 18.34
N GLN A 270 13.35 -20.98 17.93
CA GLN A 270 13.37 -19.59 17.46
C GLN A 270 12.61 -19.44 16.14
N PHE A 271 12.76 -20.38 15.20
CA PHE A 271 12.00 -20.41 13.95
C PHE A 271 10.48 -20.46 14.20
N THR A 272 10.06 -21.18 15.25
CA THR A 272 8.66 -21.26 15.67
C THR A 272 8.18 -19.94 16.29
N ILE A 273 8.94 -19.39 17.25
CA ILE A 273 8.56 -18.16 17.97
C ILE A 273 8.43 -16.98 17.03
N GLU A 274 9.38 -16.78 16.11
CA GLU A 274 9.36 -15.62 15.21
C GLU A 274 8.17 -15.67 14.24
N GLN A 275 7.76 -16.85 13.78
CA GLN A 275 6.61 -16.98 12.87
C GLN A 275 5.27 -16.81 13.57
N LEU A 276 5.14 -17.28 14.82
CA LEU A 276 3.88 -17.22 15.57
C LEU A 276 3.67 -15.90 16.31
N ALA A 277 4.76 -15.28 16.77
CA ALA A 277 4.70 -14.16 17.71
C ALA A 277 5.89 -13.18 17.58
N GLY A 278 6.55 -13.14 16.42
CA GLY A 278 7.71 -12.27 16.20
C GLY A 278 7.43 -10.78 16.38
N ASP A 279 6.20 -10.33 16.11
CA ASP A 279 5.74 -8.96 16.35
C ASP A 279 5.47 -8.65 17.84
N LEU A 280 5.31 -9.68 18.67
CA LEU A 280 5.07 -9.58 20.11
C LEU A 280 6.36 -9.67 20.94
N LEU A 281 7.51 -9.92 20.30
CA LEU A 281 8.81 -9.90 20.98
C LEU A 281 9.15 -8.47 21.47
N PRO A 282 9.90 -8.32 22.58
CA PRO A 282 10.35 -7.01 23.02
C PRO A 282 11.25 -6.34 21.97
N ASN A 283 10.88 -5.14 21.50
CA ASN A 283 11.60 -4.38 20.47
C ASN A 283 11.88 -5.23 19.21
N PRO A 284 10.82 -5.73 18.54
CA PRO A 284 10.97 -6.74 17.50
C PRO A 284 11.69 -6.16 16.28
N THR A 285 12.65 -6.92 15.76
CA THR A 285 13.40 -6.54 14.55
C THR A 285 12.50 -6.57 13.31
N THR A 286 12.94 -5.96 12.21
CA THR A 286 12.24 -6.05 10.93
C THR A 286 12.05 -7.51 10.50
N ASP A 287 13.09 -8.33 10.58
CA ASP A 287 13.02 -9.75 10.21
C ASP A 287 12.03 -10.53 11.09
N GLN A 288 11.98 -10.24 12.39
CA GLN A 288 11.00 -10.87 13.31
C GLN A 288 9.56 -10.50 12.96
N LYS A 289 9.30 -9.25 12.55
CA LYS A 289 7.98 -8.85 12.04
C LYS A 289 7.67 -9.54 10.71
N VAL A 290 8.63 -9.62 9.79
CA VAL A 290 8.46 -10.30 8.49
C VAL A 290 8.15 -11.79 8.67
N ALA A 291 8.76 -12.45 9.66
CA ALA A 291 8.50 -13.86 9.97
C ALA A 291 7.02 -14.15 10.26
N THR A 292 6.30 -13.18 10.85
CA THR A 292 4.85 -13.30 11.12
C THR A 292 3.98 -13.30 9.86
N GLY A 293 4.55 -13.14 8.67
CA GLY A 293 3.89 -13.42 7.40
C GLY A 293 3.26 -14.82 7.33
N TYR A 294 3.77 -15.78 8.11
CA TYR A 294 3.10 -17.07 8.37
C TYR A 294 1.61 -16.90 8.72
N ILE A 295 1.30 -16.01 9.68
CA ILE A 295 -0.07 -15.76 10.17
C ILE A 295 -0.95 -15.14 9.08
N ARG A 296 -0.35 -14.42 8.13
CA ARG A 296 -1.02 -13.75 7.01
C ARG A 296 -1.07 -14.58 5.73
N SER A 297 -0.59 -15.84 5.74
CA SER A 297 -0.62 -16.73 4.56
C SER A 297 -2.01 -17.32 4.28
N ASN A 298 -3.04 -17.01 5.08
CA ASN A 298 -4.41 -17.42 4.78
C ASN A 298 -4.97 -16.68 3.55
N MET A 299 -5.90 -17.32 2.85
CA MET A 299 -6.67 -16.68 1.79
C MET A 299 -7.50 -15.50 2.35
N SER A 300 -7.71 -14.45 1.57
CA SER A 300 -8.53 -13.27 1.95
C SER A 300 -9.57 -12.92 0.89
N THR A 301 -10.59 -12.14 1.27
CA THR A 301 -11.66 -11.74 0.35
C THR A 301 -11.90 -10.23 0.34
N GLY A 302 -12.32 -9.74 -0.82
CA GLY A 302 -12.82 -8.41 -1.11
C GLY A 302 -14.20 -8.45 -1.77
N GLU A 303 -14.86 -9.62 -1.72
CA GLU A 303 -16.11 -9.91 -2.44
C GLU A 303 -17.27 -9.07 -1.87
N GLY A 304 -17.98 -8.37 -2.75
CA GLY A 304 -19.21 -7.67 -2.38
C GLY A 304 -20.27 -8.64 -1.91
N GLY A 305 -20.83 -8.42 -0.71
CA GLY A 305 -21.84 -9.29 -0.10
C GLY A 305 -21.28 -10.37 0.83
N ALA A 306 -19.96 -10.44 1.01
CA ALA A 306 -19.36 -11.25 2.06
C ALA A 306 -19.79 -10.76 3.45
N ILE A 307 -20.02 -11.70 4.37
CA ILE A 307 -20.33 -11.41 5.77
C ILE A 307 -19.02 -11.38 6.55
N GLU A 308 -18.64 -10.22 7.08
CA GLU A 308 -17.34 -10.04 7.73
C GLU A 308 -17.16 -10.98 8.93
N GLU A 309 -18.19 -11.18 9.75
CA GLU A 309 -18.12 -12.06 10.91
C GLU A 309 -17.87 -13.53 10.52
N GLU A 310 -18.42 -13.97 9.38
CA GLU A 310 -18.18 -15.31 8.85
C GLU A 310 -16.71 -15.47 8.41
N TYR A 311 -16.17 -14.49 7.69
CA TYR A 311 -14.79 -14.55 7.21
C TYR A 311 -13.77 -14.38 8.33
N ALA A 312 -14.05 -13.53 9.33
CA ALA A 312 -13.24 -13.44 10.54
C ALA A 312 -13.10 -14.81 11.22
N ALA A 313 -14.21 -15.55 11.35
CA ALA A 313 -14.19 -16.91 11.89
C ALA A 313 -13.41 -17.88 10.99
N LYS A 314 -13.62 -17.83 9.67
CA LYS A 314 -12.86 -18.65 8.69
C LYS A 314 -11.36 -18.43 8.80
N TYR A 315 -10.89 -17.19 8.94
CA TYR A 315 -9.46 -16.89 9.03
C TYR A 315 -8.85 -17.42 10.33
N ALA A 316 -9.55 -17.27 11.45
CA ALA A 316 -9.09 -17.84 12.70
C ALA A 316 -9.10 -19.38 12.67
N PHE A 317 -10.13 -20.03 12.10
CA PHE A 317 -10.13 -21.49 11.90
C PHE A 317 -8.96 -21.97 11.04
N ASP A 318 -8.71 -21.28 9.94
CA ASP A 318 -7.63 -21.57 9.00
C ASP A 318 -6.25 -21.53 9.67
N ARG A 319 -6.03 -20.57 10.57
CA ARG A 319 -4.77 -20.44 11.34
C ARG A 319 -4.61 -21.51 12.40
N VAL A 320 -5.68 -21.83 13.13
CA VAL A 320 -5.69 -22.92 14.13
C VAL A 320 -5.33 -24.24 13.46
N GLU A 321 -5.95 -24.54 12.33
CA GLU A 321 -5.83 -25.83 11.66
C GLU A 321 -4.49 -26.03 11.00
N THR A 322 -3.93 -24.97 10.40
CA THR A 322 -2.58 -25.03 9.85
C THR A 322 -1.53 -25.01 10.94
N THR A 323 -1.75 -24.31 12.06
CA THR A 323 -0.85 -24.42 13.21
C THR A 323 -0.83 -25.87 13.73
N GLY A 324 -2.00 -26.48 13.90
CA GLY A 324 -2.11 -27.88 14.32
C GLY A 324 -1.42 -28.84 13.36
N THR A 325 -1.64 -28.68 12.05
CA THR A 325 -1.11 -29.61 11.04
C THR A 325 0.41 -29.43 10.87
N THR A 326 0.89 -28.20 10.74
CA THR A 326 2.28 -27.90 10.39
C THR A 326 3.23 -28.03 11.57
N TRP A 327 2.82 -27.59 12.78
CA TRP A 327 3.71 -27.61 13.96
C TRP A 327 3.49 -28.82 14.85
N LEU A 328 2.23 -29.19 15.09
CA LEU A 328 1.90 -30.26 16.04
C LEU A 328 1.78 -31.63 15.37
N GLY A 329 1.64 -31.68 14.04
CA GLY A 329 1.32 -32.92 13.32
C GLY A 329 -0.06 -33.48 13.69
N LEU A 330 -1.00 -32.61 14.12
CA LEU A 330 -2.34 -32.97 14.58
C LEU A 330 -3.42 -32.37 13.69
N THR A 331 -4.44 -33.16 13.36
CA THR A 331 -5.61 -32.66 12.64
C THR A 331 -6.62 -32.05 13.62
N LEU A 332 -6.69 -30.72 13.68
CA LEU A 332 -7.60 -30.03 14.61
C LEU A 332 -9.00 -29.75 14.03
N LEU A 333 -9.20 -29.90 12.71
CA LEU A 333 -10.44 -29.53 12.00
C LEU A 333 -11.71 -30.13 12.60
N CYS A 334 -11.71 -31.42 13.00
CA CYS A 334 -12.91 -32.03 13.58
C CYS A 334 -13.32 -31.36 14.90
N ALA A 335 -12.34 -30.87 15.66
CA ALA A 335 -12.57 -30.21 16.95
C ALA A 335 -13.33 -28.89 16.81
N ARG A 336 -13.42 -28.31 15.60
CA ARG A 336 -14.22 -27.11 15.30
C ARG A 336 -15.69 -27.31 15.67
N CYS A 337 -16.27 -28.44 15.26
CA CYS A 337 -17.71 -28.66 15.39
C CYS A 337 -18.10 -29.48 16.62
N HIS A 338 -17.22 -30.37 17.08
CA HIS A 338 -17.42 -31.26 18.23
C HIS A 338 -16.06 -31.75 18.76
N THR A 339 -15.98 -32.26 19.98
CA THR A 339 -14.75 -32.90 20.50
C THR A 339 -14.18 -33.92 19.52
N HIS A 340 -12.87 -33.86 19.27
CA HIS A 340 -12.20 -34.62 18.23
C HIS A 340 -12.46 -36.12 18.37
N LYS A 341 -12.66 -36.82 17.23
CA LYS A 341 -13.17 -38.20 17.21
C LYS A 341 -12.14 -39.27 17.61
N TYR A 342 -10.85 -38.98 17.47
CA TYR A 342 -9.78 -39.96 17.70
C TYR A 342 -8.74 -39.44 18.69
N ASP A 343 -8.26 -38.22 18.45
CA ASP A 343 -7.34 -37.52 19.34
C ASP A 343 -8.03 -36.87 20.55
N PRO A 344 -7.33 -36.78 21.70
CA PRO A 344 -7.87 -36.26 22.96
C PRO A 344 -7.93 -34.73 22.98
N ILE A 345 -8.49 -34.12 21.94
CA ILE A 345 -8.71 -32.67 21.84
C ILE A 345 -10.20 -32.37 22.00
N THR A 346 -10.56 -31.64 23.05
CA THR A 346 -11.93 -31.16 23.23
C THR A 346 -12.24 -29.98 22.31
N GLN A 347 -13.52 -29.80 21.97
CA GLN A 347 -13.95 -28.60 21.23
C GLN A 347 -13.58 -27.31 22.00
N ARG A 348 -13.68 -27.33 23.32
CA ARG A 348 -13.30 -26.18 24.16
C ARG A 348 -11.82 -25.82 23.99
N GLU A 349 -10.93 -26.80 23.97
CA GLU A 349 -9.49 -26.56 23.73
C GLU A 349 -9.20 -26.03 22.33
N TYR A 350 -9.94 -26.49 21.29
CA TYR A 350 -9.86 -25.91 19.95
C TYR A 350 -10.20 -24.41 19.97
N TYR A 351 -11.28 -24.03 20.65
CA TYR A 351 -11.64 -22.61 20.78
C TYR A 351 -10.71 -21.81 21.70
N GLY A 352 -9.99 -22.48 22.60
CA GLY A 352 -8.86 -21.89 23.32
C GLY A 352 -7.73 -21.49 22.38
N LEU A 353 -7.35 -22.37 21.44
CA LEU A 353 -6.32 -22.07 20.44
C LEU A 353 -6.79 -21.02 19.44
N TYR A 354 -8.06 -21.10 18.99
CA TYR A 354 -8.73 -20.08 18.20
C TYR A 354 -8.62 -18.70 18.83
N GLY A 355 -8.70 -18.63 20.16
CA GLY A 355 -8.64 -17.40 20.92
C GLY A 355 -7.37 -16.57 20.69
N PHE A 356 -6.24 -17.20 20.35
CA PHE A 356 -5.00 -16.50 19.99
C PHE A 356 -5.10 -15.88 18.59
N PHE A 357 -5.61 -16.62 17.60
CA PHE A 357 -5.67 -16.16 16.22
C PHE A 357 -6.85 -15.23 15.90
N ASN A 358 -7.81 -15.10 16.83
CA ASN A 358 -8.95 -14.19 16.74
C ASN A 358 -8.62 -12.76 17.21
N GLN A 359 -7.34 -12.41 17.35
CA GLN A 359 -6.89 -11.13 17.93
C GLN A 359 -6.21 -10.20 16.93
N LEU A 360 -6.21 -10.50 15.63
CA LEU A 360 -5.48 -9.70 14.65
C LEU A 360 -6.18 -8.39 14.31
N ASP A 361 -5.37 -7.34 14.16
CA ASP A 361 -5.73 -5.97 13.75
C ASP A 361 -5.86 -5.82 12.22
N GLU A 362 -5.97 -6.94 11.49
CA GLU A 362 -6.23 -6.92 10.06
C GLU A 362 -7.72 -6.62 9.78
N PRO A 363 -8.03 -5.81 8.76
CA PRO A 363 -9.37 -5.77 8.20
C PRO A 363 -9.75 -7.15 7.69
N VAL A 364 -11.01 -7.55 7.92
CA VAL A 364 -11.52 -8.83 7.39
C VAL A 364 -11.56 -8.78 5.86
N MET A 365 -11.98 -7.64 5.30
CA MET A 365 -12.03 -7.43 3.86
C MET A 365 -10.71 -6.84 3.36
N ASP A 366 -10.09 -7.48 2.36
CA ASP A 366 -8.85 -6.99 1.76
C ASP A 366 -9.06 -5.78 0.83
N GLY A 367 -10.31 -5.52 0.42
CA GLY A 367 -10.68 -4.41 -0.45
C GLY A 367 -10.03 -4.49 -1.83
N ASN A 368 -9.64 -5.70 -2.28
CA ASN A 368 -8.91 -5.95 -3.52
C ASN A 368 -7.56 -5.20 -3.61
N ARG A 369 -6.98 -4.86 -2.45
CA ARG A 369 -5.66 -4.22 -2.35
C ARG A 369 -4.59 -5.30 -2.25
N PRO A 370 -3.42 -5.14 -2.89
CA PRO A 370 -2.37 -6.15 -2.82
C PRO A 370 -1.96 -6.51 -1.38
N ASN A 371 -1.81 -5.50 -0.54
CA ASN A 371 -1.47 -5.68 0.87
C ASN A 371 -2.42 -4.85 1.75
N PRO A 372 -3.49 -5.45 2.32
CA PRO A 372 -4.28 -4.79 3.35
C PRO A 372 -3.48 -4.67 4.65
N ASP A 373 -3.76 -3.62 5.42
CA ASP A 373 -3.14 -3.40 6.73
C ASP A 373 -3.32 -4.62 7.66
N PRO A 374 -2.40 -4.84 8.63
CA PRO A 374 -1.10 -4.19 8.75
C PRO A 374 -0.10 -4.73 7.71
N PHE A 375 0.70 -3.85 7.13
CA PHE A 375 1.85 -4.20 6.32
C PHE A 375 3.09 -3.40 6.75
N LEU A 376 4.27 -3.88 6.36
CA LEU A 376 5.54 -3.22 6.61
C LEU A 376 6.17 -2.77 5.28
N LYS A 377 6.69 -1.55 5.26
CA LYS A 377 7.57 -1.05 4.20
C LYS A 377 9.00 -1.53 4.42
N LEU A 378 9.65 -2.01 3.36
CA LEU A 378 11.01 -2.57 3.40
C LEU A 378 11.97 -1.74 2.53
N PRO A 379 12.34 -0.51 2.97
CA PRO A 379 13.30 0.29 2.23
C PRO A 379 14.68 -0.35 2.25
N THR A 380 15.44 -0.20 1.16
CA THR A 380 16.87 -0.53 1.17
C THR A 380 17.65 0.44 2.08
N PRO A 381 18.89 0.10 2.48
CA PRO A 381 19.76 1.03 3.19
C PRO A 381 19.94 2.37 2.44
N GLU A 382 20.10 2.32 1.13
CA GLU A 382 20.26 3.49 0.27
C GLU A 382 18.98 4.35 0.25
N GLN A 383 17.80 3.71 0.14
CA GLN A 383 16.52 4.41 0.22
C GLN A 383 16.31 5.04 1.60
N THR A 384 16.70 4.36 2.67
CA THR A 384 16.57 4.86 4.05
C THR A 384 17.46 6.08 4.28
N GLU A 385 18.72 6.02 3.85
CA GLU A 385 19.66 7.14 3.91
C GLU A 385 19.17 8.30 3.07
N ARG A 386 18.71 8.04 1.83
CA ARG A 386 18.20 9.07 0.93
C ARG A 386 16.94 9.75 1.46
N LEU A 387 15.98 8.99 2.00
CA LEU A 387 14.78 9.56 2.63
C LEU A 387 15.11 10.40 3.86
N THR A 388 16.08 9.97 4.67
CA THR A 388 16.55 10.75 5.82
C THR A 388 17.15 12.08 5.35
N TRP A 389 18.04 12.03 4.36
CA TRP A 389 18.62 13.23 3.75
C TRP A 389 17.56 14.15 3.14
N LEU A 390 16.57 13.60 2.42
CA LEU A 390 15.49 14.37 1.81
C LEU A 390 14.64 15.08 2.87
N LYS A 391 14.26 14.38 3.95
CA LYS A 391 13.51 14.97 5.07
C LYS A 391 14.25 16.14 5.70
N ASP A 392 15.55 15.98 5.95
CA ASP A 392 16.39 17.06 6.49
C ASP A 392 16.45 18.25 5.53
N LYS A 393 16.61 17.99 4.24
CA LYS A 393 16.68 19.03 3.21
C LYS A 393 15.35 19.77 3.04
N ILE A 394 14.24 19.05 2.98
CA ILE A 394 12.89 19.62 2.92
C ILE A 394 12.65 20.52 4.14
N ALA A 395 13.00 20.07 5.35
CA ALA A 395 12.86 20.85 6.58
C ALA A 395 13.81 22.07 6.63
N GLU A 396 15.05 21.92 6.19
CA GLU A 396 16.04 23.01 6.09
C GLU A 396 15.57 24.10 5.12
N THR A 397 15.22 23.73 3.89
CA THR A 397 14.77 24.70 2.90
C THR A 397 13.44 25.32 3.28
N ARG A 398 12.53 24.57 3.91
CA ARG A 398 11.30 25.15 4.45
C ARG A 398 11.59 26.26 5.46
N ARG A 399 12.53 26.04 6.39
CA ARG A 399 12.97 27.07 7.35
C ARG A 399 13.56 28.31 6.64
N ARG A 400 14.34 28.11 5.58
CA ARG A 400 14.91 29.22 4.79
C ARG A 400 13.83 30.00 4.03
N LEU A 401 12.82 29.31 3.50
CA LEU A 401 11.68 29.94 2.83
C LEU A 401 10.83 30.76 3.81
N ASP A 402 10.65 30.27 5.03
CA ASP A 402 9.85 30.96 6.05
C ASP A 402 10.61 32.07 6.79
N ALA A 403 11.94 32.11 6.71
CA ALA A 403 12.77 33.09 7.40
C ALA A 403 12.45 34.54 6.96
N PRO A 404 12.42 35.50 7.90
CA PRO A 404 12.29 36.91 7.57
C PRO A 404 13.57 37.41 6.87
N VAL A 405 13.40 38.27 5.88
CA VAL A 405 14.48 38.96 5.18
C VAL A 405 14.10 40.44 5.18
N GLU A 406 14.63 41.19 6.14
CA GLU A 406 14.16 42.54 6.49
C GLU A 406 14.00 43.47 5.27
N SER A 407 14.99 43.50 4.38
CA SER A 407 14.96 44.33 3.17
C SER A 407 13.85 43.91 2.19
N LEU A 408 13.64 42.61 2.00
CA LEU A 408 12.55 42.09 1.16
C LEU A 408 11.19 42.27 1.82
N ASP A 409 11.09 42.09 3.14
CA ASP A 409 9.84 42.17 3.88
C ASP A 409 9.32 43.62 3.93
N VAL A 410 10.19 44.61 4.10
CA VAL A 410 9.82 46.04 4.01
C VAL A 410 9.37 46.43 2.60
N ALA A 411 10.10 45.97 1.58
CA ALA A 411 9.75 46.22 0.18
C ALA A 411 8.41 45.54 -0.20
N GLN A 412 8.20 44.32 0.29
CA GLN A 412 6.95 43.57 0.14
C GLN A 412 5.75 44.28 0.76
N GLN A 413 5.89 44.79 1.99
CA GLN A 413 4.81 45.51 2.67
C GLN A 413 4.43 46.79 1.91
N SER A 414 5.43 47.53 1.43
CA SER A 414 5.22 48.75 0.64
C SER A 414 4.52 48.44 -0.68
N TRP A 415 4.97 47.40 -1.38
CA TRP A 415 4.36 46.91 -2.63
C TRP A 415 2.92 46.40 -2.42
N ALA A 416 2.67 45.63 -1.36
CA ALA A 416 1.34 45.13 -1.04
C ALA A 416 0.40 46.27 -0.66
N ALA A 417 0.87 47.27 0.09
CA ALA A 417 0.09 48.46 0.44
C ALA A 417 -0.29 49.29 -0.80
N SER A 418 0.63 49.47 -1.76
CA SER A 418 0.32 50.20 -3.00
C SER A 418 -0.72 49.46 -3.84
N TRP A 419 -0.62 48.13 -3.94
CA TRP A 419 -1.60 47.31 -4.65
C TRP A 419 -2.95 47.27 -3.93
N HIS A 420 -2.94 47.17 -2.60
CA HIS A 420 -4.15 47.21 -1.79
C HIS A 420 -4.88 48.54 -1.95
N ALA A 421 -4.16 49.67 -1.91
CA ALA A 421 -4.76 50.98 -2.17
C ALA A 421 -5.37 51.07 -3.57
N ARG A 422 -4.60 50.71 -4.61
CA ARG A 422 -5.06 50.73 -6.00
C ARG A 422 -6.25 49.82 -6.27
N LEU A 423 -6.26 48.63 -5.68
CA LEU A 423 -7.31 47.63 -5.91
C LEU A 423 -8.54 47.87 -5.06
N ARG A 424 -8.44 48.57 -3.92
CA ARG A 424 -9.59 48.85 -3.06
C ARG A 424 -10.42 50.02 -3.57
N GLU A 425 -9.79 51.01 -4.22
CA GLU A 425 -10.50 52.12 -4.83
C GLU A 425 -11.55 51.61 -5.83
N GLY A 426 -12.80 52.02 -5.64
CA GLY A 426 -13.91 51.66 -6.53
C GLY A 426 -14.73 50.44 -6.13
N TRP A 427 -14.39 49.68 -5.07
CA TRP A 427 -15.26 48.58 -4.62
C TRP A 427 -16.43 49.05 -3.78
N GLN A 428 -17.60 48.49 -4.06
CA GLN A 428 -18.82 48.65 -3.27
C GLN A 428 -19.32 47.30 -2.81
N THR A 429 -19.70 47.21 -1.53
CA THR A 429 -20.28 45.99 -0.95
C THR A 429 -21.77 46.26 -0.68
N PRO A 430 -22.64 46.23 -1.71
CA PRO A 430 -24.07 46.46 -1.51
C PRO A 430 -24.70 45.32 -0.70
N ALA A 431 -25.68 45.65 0.14
CA ALA A 431 -26.52 44.62 0.74
C ALA A 431 -27.42 44.00 -0.35
N PRO A 432 -27.53 42.66 -0.43
CA PRO A 432 -28.55 42.03 -1.25
C PRO A 432 -29.95 42.51 -0.82
N LEU A 433 -30.76 42.97 -1.75
CA LEU A 433 -32.17 43.29 -1.55
C LEU A 433 -33.00 42.03 -1.34
N ALA A 434 -32.60 40.96 -2.02
CA ALA A 434 -33.18 39.64 -1.91
C ALA A 434 -32.10 38.58 -2.14
N ALA A 435 -32.24 37.46 -1.45
CA ALA A 435 -31.45 36.25 -1.66
C ALA A 435 -32.39 35.05 -1.53
N ARG A 436 -32.46 34.17 -2.53
CA ARG A 436 -33.26 32.94 -2.47
C ARG A 436 -32.64 31.81 -3.26
N SER A 437 -32.91 30.56 -2.86
CA SER A 437 -32.78 29.44 -3.77
C SER A 437 -33.92 29.50 -4.80
N VAL A 438 -33.59 29.26 -6.08
CA VAL A 438 -34.57 29.14 -7.16
C VAL A 438 -35.21 27.75 -7.18
N LYS A 439 -34.53 26.75 -6.61
CA LYS A 439 -35.01 25.37 -6.59
C LYS A 439 -36.04 25.17 -5.48
N GLU A 440 -37.16 24.56 -5.81
CA GLU A 440 -38.13 24.15 -4.81
C GLU A 440 -37.52 23.09 -3.87
N GLY A 441 -37.57 23.33 -2.56
CA GLY A 441 -36.87 22.51 -1.56
C GLY A 441 -35.35 22.70 -1.53
N GLY A 442 -34.82 23.76 -2.15
CA GLY A 442 -33.40 24.14 -2.09
C GLY A 442 -33.00 24.83 -0.79
N ALA A 443 -31.84 25.48 -0.80
CA ALA A 443 -31.28 26.12 0.38
C ALA A 443 -32.10 27.33 0.88
N GLU A 444 -32.14 27.51 2.20
CA GLU A 444 -32.67 28.72 2.83
C GLU A 444 -31.58 29.79 2.91
N LEU A 445 -31.74 30.91 2.20
CA LEU A 445 -30.75 32.00 2.17
C LEU A 445 -31.17 33.14 3.10
N ARG A 446 -30.28 33.54 4.01
CA ARG A 446 -30.46 34.68 4.91
C ARG A 446 -29.39 35.74 4.68
N VAL A 447 -29.79 36.98 4.46
CA VAL A 447 -28.88 38.13 4.41
C VAL A 447 -28.54 38.55 5.84
N LEU A 448 -27.25 38.67 6.15
CA LEU A 448 -26.72 39.05 7.47
C LEU A 448 -26.40 40.54 7.54
N GLU A 449 -26.18 41.06 8.76
CA GLU A 449 -25.88 42.48 9.01
C GLU A 449 -24.59 42.96 8.32
N ASP A 450 -23.60 42.07 8.18
CA ASP A 450 -22.34 42.33 7.48
C ASP A 450 -22.45 42.25 5.95
N ARG A 451 -23.69 42.19 5.45
CA ARG A 451 -24.07 42.12 4.02
C ARG A 451 -23.67 40.81 3.34
N SER A 452 -23.25 39.79 4.10
CA SER A 452 -23.06 38.44 3.58
C SER A 452 -24.38 37.66 3.55
N VAL A 453 -24.40 36.56 2.78
CA VAL A 453 -25.53 35.64 2.70
C VAL A 453 -25.11 34.33 3.34
N LEU A 454 -25.94 33.79 4.22
CA LEU A 454 -25.78 32.49 4.86
C LEU A 454 -26.84 31.52 4.34
N ALA A 455 -26.39 30.40 3.77
CA ALA A 455 -27.22 29.29 3.33
C ALA A 455 -27.40 28.27 4.46
N GLY A 456 -28.64 27.90 4.74
CA GLY A 456 -29.05 26.83 5.65
C GLY A 456 -30.04 25.86 4.98
N GLY A 457 -30.71 25.05 5.79
CA GLY A 457 -31.76 24.13 5.30
C GLY A 457 -31.21 22.96 4.46
N PRO A 458 -31.97 22.43 3.49
CA PRO A 458 -31.52 21.36 2.57
C PRO A 458 -30.32 21.79 1.71
N ALA A 459 -29.44 20.84 1.36
CA ALA A 459 -28.25 21.07 0.51
C ALA A 459 -28.24 20.13 -0.71
N PRO A 460 -29.23 20.23 -1.62
CA PRO A 460 -29.36 19.29 -2.72
C PRO A 460 -28.13 19.31 -3.65
N GLY A 461 -27.90 18.21 -4.35
CA GLY A 461 -26.79 18.11 -5.31
C GLY A 461 -26.89 19.03 -6.53
N GLN A 462 -28.06 19.68 -6.71
CA GLN A 462 -28.27 20.75 -7.67
C GLN A 462 -29.03 21.89 -7.00
N ASP A 463 -28.59 23.14 -7.15
CA ASP A 463 -29.27 24.34 -6.65
C ASP A 463 -28.83 25.60 -7.40
N VAL A 464 -29.64 26.66 -7.37
CA VAL A 464 -29.30 27.97 -7.91
C VAL A 464 -29.62 29.04 -6.87
N TYR A 465 -28.60 29.74 -6.40
CA TYR A 465 -28.77 30.89 -5.50
C TYR A 465 -28.93 32.15 -6.35
N GLU A 466 -30.08 32.82 -6.25
CA GLU A 466 -30.34 34.10 -6.90
C GLU A 466 -30.30 35.24 -5.89
N LEU A 467 -29.50 36.25 -6.21
CA LEU A 467 -29.31 37.48 -5.43
C LEU A 467 -29.73 38.67 -6.26
N GLU A 468 -30.35 39.66 -5.63
CA GLU A 468 -30.70 40.93 -6.26
C GLU A 468 -30.03 42.09 -5.52
N PHE A 469 -29.41 43.01 -6.26
CA PHE A 469 -28.68 44.16 -5.71
C PHE A 469 -29.17 45.46 -6.35
N SER A 470 -28.99 46.57 -5.63
CA SER A 470 -29.11 47.93 -6.16
C SER A 470 -27.71 48.53 -6.36
N PRO A 471 -27.05 48.32 -7.53
CA PRO A 471 -25.75 48.93 -7.79
C PRO A 471 -25.85 50.46 -7.87
N ALA A 472 -24.79 51.18 -7.51
CA ALA A 472 -24.70 52.61 -7.77
C ALA A 472 -24.52 52.89 -9.27
N ALA A 473 -25.03 54.03 -9.74
CA ALA A 473 -24.86 54.48 -11.11
C ALA A 473 -23.38 54.72 -11.46
N GLY A 474 -23.01 54.44 -12.71
CA GLY A 474 -21.64 54.61 -13.22
C GLY A 474 -21.03 53.33 -13.78
N PRO A 475 -19.72 53.32 -14.10
CA PRO A 475 -19.08 52.19 -14.77
C PRO A 475 -18.89 51.01 -13.81
N LEU A 476 -19.54 49.88 -14.08
CA LEU A 476 -19.30 48.59 -13.43
C LEU A 476 -18.25 47.82 -14.22
N ALA A 477 -17.19 47.38 -13.55
CA ALA A 477 -16.04 46.73 -14.16
C ALA A 477 -15.89 45.25 -13.79
N GLY A 478 -16.56 44.80 -12.73
CA GLY A 478 -16.54 43.41 -12.29
C GLY A 478 -17.23 43.17 -10.95
N LEU A 479 -17.15 41.94 -10.48
CA LEU A 479 -17.68 41.48 -9.19
C LEU A 479 -16.58 40.74 -8.42
N ARG A 480 -16.70 40.70 -7.10
CA ARG A 480 -15.89 39.85 -6.22
C ARG A 480 -16.82 38.94 -5.44
N LEU A 481 -16.54 37.65 -5.46
CA LEU A 481 -17.19 36.64 -4.63
C LEU A 481 -16.24 36.25 -3.50
N GLU A 482 -16.65 36.48 -2.26
CA GLU A 482 -15.92 36.04 -1.07
C GLU A 482 -16.69 34.89 -0.43
N VAL A 483 -16.06 33.75 -0.22
CA VAL A 483 -16.58 32.69 0.65
C VAL A 483 -16.13 33.03 2.07
N LEU A 484 -16.99 32.91 3.08
CA LEU A 484 -16.71 33.36 4.43
C LEU A 484 -16.98 32.23 5.43
N ALA A 485 -16.20 32.18 6.50
CA ALA A 485 -16.44 31.22 7.57
C ALA A 485 -17.70 31.58 8.37
N HIS A 486 -18.42 30.57 8.88
CA HIS A 486 -19.49 30.73 9.85
C HIS A 486 -19.51 29.54 10.80
N GLU A 487 -19.72 29.79 12.09
CA GLU A 487 -19.70 28.74 13.14
C GLU A 487 -20.76 27.64 12.93
N SER A 488 -21.85 27.96 12.23
CA SER A 488 -22.92 27.00 11.93
C SER A 488 -22.62 26.08 10.73
N LEU A 489 -21.48 26.23 10.06
CA LEU A 489 -21.14 25.46 8.86
C LEU A 489 -20.13 24.36 9.21
N PRO A 490 -20.33 23.11 8.74
CA PRO A 490 -19.55 21.96 9.19
C PRO A 490 -18.09 21.99 8.72
N GLY A 491 -17.80 22.66 7.60
CA GLY A 491 -16.46 22.80 7.03
C GLY A 491 -15.91 24.24 7.04
N GLY A 492 -16.50 25.14 7.82
CA GLY A 492 -16.10 26.55 7.88
C GLY A 492 -16.91 27.46 6.94
N GLY A 493 -16.62 27.45 5.62
CA GLY A 493 -17.27 28.35 4.65
C GLY A 493 -18.15 27.70 3.59
N ALA A 494 -17.96 26.41 3.33
CA ALA A 494 -18.83 25.62 2.46
C ALA A 494 -19.86 24.79 3.26
N ARG A 495 -20.80 24.17 2.56
CA ARG A 495 -21.81 23.31 3.19
C ARG A 495 -21.34 21.89 3.49
N SER A 496 -20.23 21.45 2.91
CA SER A 496 -19.67 20.11 3.15
C SER A 496 -18.80 20.08 4.42
N PRO A 497 -18.71 18.93 5.11
CA PRO A 497 -17.84 18.77 6.28
C PRO A 497 -16.36 19.02 6.01
N GLU A 498 -15.90 18.73 4.79
CA GLU A 498 -14.51 18.97 4.39
C GLU A 498 -14.26 20.43 4.00
N GLY A 499 -15.29 21.28 4.00
CA GLY A 499 -15.19 22.68 3.56
C GLY A 499 -15.12 22.86 2.04
N ARG A 500 -15.30 21.81 1.25
CA ARG A 500 -15.24 21.83 -0.22
C ARG A 500 -16.55 22.32 -0.85
N PHE A 501 -16.47 23.21 -1.85
CA PHE A 501 -17.60 23.62 -2.68
C PHE A 501 -17.31 23.41 -4.18
N ARG A 502 -18.35 23.38 -5.01
CA ARG A 502 -18.29 23.33 -6.48
C ARG A 502 -19.25 24.32 -7.11
N LEU A 503 -18.76 25.49 -7.52
CA LEU A 503 -19.56 26.48 -8.22
C LEU A 503 -19.51 26.20 -9.73
N SER A 504 -20.61 25.73 -10.31
CA SER A 504 -20.71 25.41 -11.73
C SER A 504 -20.81 26.66 -12.60
N GLU A 505 -21.62 27.64 -12.20
CA GLU A 505 -21.78 28.88 -12.99
C GLU A 505 -21.95 30.11 -12.09
N PHE A 506 -21.37 31.23 -12.52
CA PHE A 506 -21.61 32.56 -12.00
C PHE A 506 -22.17 33.45 -13.11
N GLU A 507 -23.45 33.80 -13.00
CA GLU A 507 -24.13 34.65 -13.97
C GLU A 507 -24.48 36.00 -13.35
N ALA A 508 -24.35 37.08 -14.12
CA ALA A 508 -24.78 38.41 -13.71
C ALA A 508 -25.58 39.09 -14.83
N GLU A 509 -26.74 39.65 -14.50
CA GLU A 509 -27.65 40.33 -15.41
C GLU A 509 -28.01 41.71 -14.85
N LEU A 510 -27.80 42.76 -15.66
CA LEU A 510 -28.21 44.12 -15.33
C LEU A 510 -29.62 44.38 -15.87
N HIS A 511 -30.52 44.80 -15.00
CA HIS A 511 -31.90 45.16 -15.30
C HIS A 511 -32.06 46.68 -15.21
N PRO A 512 -32.11 47.40 -16.35
CA PRO A 512 -32.36 48.84 -16.35
C PRO A 512 -33.73 49.20 -15.79
N PRO A 513 -33.93 50.43 -15.26
CA PRO A 513 -35.25 50.89 -14.83
C PRO A 513 -36.22 51.00 -16.02
N GLY A 514 -37.47 50.57 -15.82
CA GLY A 514 -38.55 50.64 -16.83
C GLY A 514 -39.05 49.27 -17.30
N ALA A 515 -40.37 49.10 -17.36
CA ALA A 515 -41.01 47.80 -17.59
C ALA A 515 -40.72 47.14 -18.97
N GLU A 516 -40.31 47.92 -19.97
CA GLU A 516 -39.97 47.43 -21.32
C GLU A 516 -38.45 47.27 -21.56
N ALA A 517 -37.61 47.67 -20.60
CA ALA A 517 -36.16 47.63 -20.77
C ALA A 517 -35.64 46.18 -20.66
N LYS A 518 -34.96 45.69 -21.71
CA LYS A 518 -34.44 44.32 -21.74
C LYS A 518 -33.25 44.16 -20.77
N PRO A 519 -33.18 43.05 -20.02
CA PRO A 519 -32.00 42.73 -19.21
C PRO A 519 -30.75 42.59 -20.09
N GLN A 520 -29.63 43.14 -19.62
CA GLN A 520 -28.32 43.00 -20.25
C GLN A 520 -27.50 41.95 -19.47
N LYS A 521 -27.20 40.80 -20.09
CA LYS A 521 -26.24 39.85 -19.53
C LYS A 521 -24.85 40.49 -19.49
N LEU A 522 -24.20 40.42 -18.34
CA LEU A 522 -22.86 40.93 -18.15
C LEU A 522 -21.84 39.88 -18.60
N ALA A 523 -21.01 40.24 -19.58
CA ALA A 523 -19.99 39.35 -20.14
C ALA A 523 -18.73 39.33 -19.26
N LEU A 524 -18.74 38.46 -18.25
CA LEU A 524 -17.60 38.17 -17.40
C LEU A 524 -16.62 37.29 -18.17
N THR A 525 -15.43 37.80 -18.46
CA THR A 525 -14.45 37.12 -19.34
C THR A 525 -13.18 36.72 -18.62
N LEU A 526 -13.00 37.13 -17.37
CA LEU A 526 -11.82 36.82 -16.58
C LEU A 526 -12.22 36.49 -15.14
N ALA A 527 -11.81 35.33 -14.66
CA ALA A 527 -11.99 34.89 -13.29
C ALA A 527 -10.63 34.65 -12.63
N LEU A 528 -10.37 35.31 -11.50
CA LEU A 528 -9.11 35.22 -10.76
C LEU A 528 -9.42 34.80 -9.32
N ALA A 529 -8.89 33.67 -8.85
CA ALA A 529 -9.12 33.20 -7.48
C ALA A 529 -7.82 32.97 -6.72
N ASP A 530 -7.91 33.03 -5.40
CA ASP A 530 -6.81 32.77 -4.46
C ASP A 530 -6.64 31.28 -4.09
N ALA A 531 -7.59 30.44 -4.48
CA ALA A 531 -7.61 29.00 -4.28
C ALA A 531 -8.45 28.28 -5.34
N HIS A 532 -7.94 27.16 -5.84
CA HIS A 532 -8.68 26.15 -6.61
C HIS A 532 -7.98 24.79 -6.49
N GLU A 533 -8.65 23.71 -6.89
CA GLU A 533 -8.08 22.36 -6.94
C GLU A 533 -7.92 21.88 -8.39
N GLY A 534 -6.70 21.53 -8.80
CA GLY A 534 -6.42 20.99 -10.13
C GLY A 534 -6.92 21.89 -11.26
N GLU A 535 -7.59 21.30 -12.25
CA GLU A 535 -8.17 21.99 -13.42
C GLU A 535 -9.49 22.72 -13.13
N HIS A 536 -10.02 22.61 -11.90
CA HIS A 536 -11.29 23.21 -11.46
C HIS A 536 -11.12 24.66 -11.01
N ASP A 537 -10.52 25.47 -11.87
CA ASP A 537 -10.23 26.88 -11.66
C ASP A 537 -11.51 27.76 -11.75
N PRO A 538 -11.49 29.05 -11.37
CA PRO A 538 -12.69 29.88 -11.35
C PRO A 538 -13.21 30.27 -12.74
N ALA A 539 -12.43 30.10 -13.82
CA ALA A 539 -12.90 30.35 -15.18
C ALA A 539 -13.88 29.28 -15.65
N ARG A 540 -13.81 28.07 -15.07
CA ARG A 540 -14.82 27.01 -15.25
C ARG A 540 -16.21 27.43 -14.77
N ALA A 541 -16.30 28.40 -13.87
CA ALA A 541 -17.58 28.94 -13.45
C ALA A 541 -18.14 30.03 -14.39
N LEU A 542 -17.49 30.30 -15.53
CA LEU A 542 -17.90 31.32 -16.50
C LEU A 542 -18.01 30.78 -17.95
N ASP A 543 -17.78 29.48 -18.16
CA ASP A 543 -17.68 28.91 -19.51
C ASP A 543 -19.04 28.47 -20.09
N GLY A 544 -20.13 28.56 -19.31
CA GLY A 544 -21.47 28.20 -19.71
C GLY A 544 -21.73 26.69 -19.77
N LYS A 545 -20.85 25.88 -19.17
CA LYS A 545 -20.94 24.42 -19.11
C LYS A 545 -21.22 23.95 -17.68
N PRO A 546 -22.45 23.50 -17.38
CA PRO A 546 -22.83 23.10 -16.02
C PRO A 546 -22.03 21.92 -15.45
N GLU A 547 -21.40 21.11 -16.32
CA GLU A 547 -20.54 19.98 -15.94
C GLU A 547 -19.15 20.38 -15.44
N THR A 548 -18.69 21.59 -15.78
CA THR A 548 -17.45 22.15 -15.25
C THR A 548 -17.77 22.98 -14.00
N TYR A 549 -16.75 23.23 -13.16
CA TYR A 549 -16.95 23.97 -11.92
C TYR A 549 -15.64 24.52 -11.37
N TRP A 550 -15.76 25.62 -10.62
CA TRP A 550 -14.74 26.07 -9.69
C TRP A 550 -14.83 25.25 -8.40
N GLN A 551 -13.74 24.59 -8.02
CA GLN A 551 -13.64 23.83 -6.78
C GLN A 551 -12.55 24.37 -5.87
N ALA A 552 -12.88 24.62 -4.61
CA ALA A 552 -11.91 24.97 -3.58
C ALA A 552 -12.37 24.52 -2.18
N VAL A 553 -11.43 24.50 -1.24
CA VAL A 553 -11.66 24.19 0.17
C VAL A 553 -11.71 25.48 1.00
N ALA A 554 -12.88 25.77 1.55
CA ALA A 554 -13.18 26.95 2.34
C ALA A 554 -13.09 26.72 3.84
N THR A 555 -11.86 26.66 4.35
CA THR A 555 -11.60 26.55 5.80
C THR A 555 -11.72 27.89 6.51
N ASN A 556 -11.79 27.86 7.85
CA ASN A 556 -11.75 29.06 8.69
C ASN A 556 -10.46 29.88 8.51
N ALA A 557 -9.33 29.22 8.21
CA ALA A 557 -8.03 29.87 8.05
C ALA A 557 -7.85 30.51 6.67
N THR A 558 -8.46 29.90 5.63
CA THR A 558 -8.26 30.31 4.23
C THR A 558 -9.58 30.33 3.45
N PRO A 559 -10.52 31.25 3.77
CA PRO A 559 -11.75 31.45 3.02
C PRO A 559 -11.49 31.94 1.57
N PRO A 560 -11.85 31.18 0.52
CA PRO A 560 -11.56 31.49 -0.88
C PRO A 560 -12.28 32.74 -1.39
N ARG A 561 -11.66 33.38 -2.38
CA ARG A 561 -12.12 34.62 -3.02
C ARG A 561 -11.91 34.53 -4.52
N ALA A 562 -12.84 35.06 -5.28
CA ALA A 562 -12.72 35.21 -6.74
C ALA A 562 -13.07 36.62 -7.19
N LEU A 563 -12.29 37.17 -8.11
CA LEU A 563 -12.59 38.36 -8.91
C LEU A 563 -13.13 37.91 -10.26
N LEU A 564 -14.25 38.48 -10.68
CA LEU A 564 -14.98 38.15 -11.90
C LEU A 564 -15.13 39.44 -12.70
N LEU A 565 -14.27 39.63 -13.70
CA LEU A 565 -14.09 40.91 -14.39
C LEU A 565 -14.79 40.92 -15.75
N LEU A 566 -15.35 42.08 -16.11
CA LEU A 566 -16.00 42.31 -17.39
C LEU A 566 -14.98 42.57 -18.48
N ALA A 567 -15.28 42.13 -19.71
CA ALA A 567 -14.43 42.42 -20.87
C ALA A 567 -14.21 43.93 -21.09
N GLN A 568 -15.26 44.71 -20.85
CA GLN A 568 -15.24 46.17 -20.82
C GLN A 568 -16.22 46.64 -19.74
N PRO A 569 -15.93 47.76 -19.06
CA PRO A 569 -16.86 48.32 -18.08
C PRO A 569 -18.23 48.63 -18.71
N VAL A 570 -19.29 48.24 -18.03
CA VAL A 570 -20.68 48.51 -18.42
C VAL A 570 -21.21 49.67 -17.59
N ASN A 571 -21.77 50.70 -18.24
CA ASN A 571 -22.36 51.82 -17.53
C ASN A 571 -23.71 51.42 -16.92
N VAL A 572 -23.79 51.44 -15.58
CA VAL A 572 -24.99 51.15 -14.79
C VAL A 572 -25.88 52.39 -14.75
N PRO A 573 -27.13 52.32 -15.26
CA PRO A 573 -28.10 53.39 -15.11
C PRO A 573 -28.49 53.61 -13.64
N ALA A 574 -28.90 54.82 -13.28
CA ALA A 574 -29.53 55.07 -11.98
C ALA A 574 -30.75 54.15 -11.79
N GLU A 575 -30.96 53.66 -10.57
CA GLU A 575 -32.08 52.77 -10.20
C GLU A 575 -32.11 51.38 -10.90
N ALA A 576 -31.06 51.00 -11.62
CA ALA A 576 -30.96 49.65 -12.17
C ALA A 576 -30.88 48.58 -11.06
N ARG A 577 -31.34 47.36 -11.36
CA ARG A 577 -31.17 46.17 -10.51
C ARG A 577 -30.09 45.27 -11.10
N LEU A 578 -29.25 44.70 -10.26
CA LEU A 578 -28.28 43.68 -10.66
C LEU A 578 -28.71 42.35 -10.09
N ARG A 579 -29.00 41.38 -10.96
CA ARG A 579 -29.27 40.00 -10.58
C ARG A 579 -28.00 39.18 -10.71
N VAL A 580 -27.65 38.43 -9.68
CA VAL A 580 -26.54 37.46 -9.69
C VAL A 580 -27.10 36.07 -9.43
N ARG A 581 -26.67 35.08 -10.22
CA ARG A 581 -27.01 33.66 -10.01
C ARG A 581 -25.73 32.85 -9.81
N LEU A 582 -25.71 32.06 -8.74
CA LEU A 582 -24.68 31.07 -8.44
C LEU A 582 -25.28 29.68 -8.65
N ARG A 583 -24.80 28.92 -9.62
CA ARG A 583 -25.31 27.57 -9.89
C ARG A 583 -24.39 26.50 -9.33
N PHE A 584 -24.99 25.47 -8.77
CA PHE A 584 -24.34 24.28 -8.25
C PHE A 584 -24.98 23.11 -8.96
N GLU A 585 -24.32 22.51 -9.96
CA GLU A 585 -24.94 21.51 -10.84
C GLU A 585 -24.24 20.14 -10.79
N SER A 586 -23.26 19.96 -9.89
CA SER A 586 -22.37 18.79 -9.88
C SER A 586 -23.03 17.46 -9.46
N GLY A 587 -24.27 17.47 -9.00
CA GLY A 587 -25.03 16.28 -8.57
C GLY A 587 -24.68 15.77 -7.17
N GLU A 588 -23.54 16.16 -6.59
CA GLU A 588 -23.15 15.84 -5.21
C GLU A 588 -23.81 16.76 -4.17
N GLU A 589 -24.51 16.17 -3.19
CA GLU A 589 -25.09 16.91 -2.07
C GLU A 589 -24.03 17.63 -1.23
N ASN A 590 -24.45 18.71 -0.56
CA ASN A 590 -23.59 19.53 0.31
C ASN A 590 -22.40 20.24 -0.37
N ARG A 591 -22.30 20.23 -1.71
CA ARG A 591 -21.22 20.92 -2.45
C ARG A 591 -21.50 22.39 -2.78
N ALA A 592 -22.60 22.96 -2.28
CA ALA A 592 -22.89 24.38 -2.45
C ALA A 592 -22.13 25.29 -1.48
N LEU A 593 -22.10 26.60 -1.76
CA LEU A 593 -21.55 27.61 -0.85
C LEU A 593 -22.39 27.72 0.42
N GLY A 594 -21.72 27.91 1.56
CA GLY A 594 -22.33 28.03 2.88
C GLY A 594 -22.56 29.50 3.26
N ARG A 595 -21.49 30.29 3.44
CA ARG A 595 -21.61 31.74 3.63
C ARG A 595 -20.75 32.45 2.59
N PHE A 596 -21.30 33.47 1.96
CA PHE A 596 -20.62 34.19 0.91
C PHE A 596 -21.05 35.66 0.81
N ARG A 597 -20.26 36.48 0.13
CA ARG A 597 -20.54 37.91 -0.09
C ARG A 597 -20.14 38.31 -1.50
N VAL A 598 -20.94 39.19 -2.11
CA VAL A 598 -20.65 39.77 -3.43
C VAL A 598 -20.36 41.26 -3.29
N ALA A 599 -19.24 41.70 -3.84
CA ALA A 599 -18.89 43.11 -3.99
C ALA A 599 -18.82 43.48 -5.48
N LEU A 600 -18.99 44.76 -5.80
CA LEU A 600 -19.04 45.31 -7.15
C LEU A 600 -17.89 46.28 -7.36
N ALA A 601 -17.17 46.18 -8.47
CA ALA A 601 -16.07 47.07 -8.80
C ALA A 601 -16.52 48.21 -9.73
N GLN A 602 -16.19 49.45 -9.36
CA GLN A 602 -16.37 50.63 -10.20
C GLN A 602 -15.04 51.05 -10.85
N GLY A 603 -15.06 51.34 -12.15
CA GLY A 603 -13.92 51.94 -12.86
C GLY A 603 -13.10 50.99 -13.75
N ALA A 604 -12.58 51.53 -14.86
CA ALA A 604 -11.89 50.77 -15.91
C ALA A 604 -10.47 50.30 -15.51
N ASP A 605 -9.82 50.99 -14.57
CA ASP A 605 -8.42 50.78 -14.22
C ASP A 605 -8.17 49.40 -13.58
N LEU A 606 -9.17 48.84 -12.90
CA LEU A 606 -9.12 47.50 -12.30
C LEU A 606 -8.99 46.41 -13.37
N VAL A 607 -9.80 46.49 -14.42
CA VAL A 607 -9.80 45.49 -15.51
C VAL A 607 -8.48 45.56 -16.27
N ALA A 608 -8.00 46.77 -16.56
CA ALA A 608 -6.72 46.97 -17.23
C ALA A 608 -5.53 46.42 -16.42
N ALA A 609 -5.49 46.67 -15.10
CA ALA A 609 -4.39 46.24 -14.22
C ALA A 609 -4.35 44.73 -13.98
N LEU A 610 -5.50 44.04 -14.05
CA LEU A 610 -5.63 42.63 -13.69
C LEU A 610 -5.78 41.68 -14.89
N THR A 611 -5.95 42.21 -16.10
CA THR A 611 -6.03 41.37 -17.31
C THR A 611 -4.63 40.87 -17.68
N PRO A 612 -4.35 39.55 -17.59
CA PRO A 612 -3.04 39.00 -17.94
C PRO A 612 -2.77 39.16 -19.44
N PRO A 613 -1.49 39.13 -19.88
CA PRO A 613 -1.22 38.97 -21.30
C PRO A 613 -1.90 37.73 -21.84
N ARG A 614 -2.52 37.86 -23.01
CA ARG A 614 -3.00 36.71 -23.76
C ARG A 614 -1.90 36.23 -24.70
N PHE A 615 -1.40 35.04 -24.45
CA PHE A 615 -0.45 34.34 -25.32
C PHE A 615 -1.23 33.45 -26.28
N GLU A 616 -1.03 33.64 -27.57
CA GLU A 616 -1.51 32.67 -28.56
C GLU A 616 -0.65 31.40 -28.52
N PRO A 617 -1.20 30.24 -28.94
CA PRO A 617 -0.42 29.02 -29.10
C PRO A 617 0.84 29.24 -29.94
N TRP A 618 1.90 28.51 -29.61
CA TRP A 618 3.12 28.54 -30.40
C TRP A 618 2.86 28.01 -31.81
N ARG A 619 3.46 28.66 -32.81
CA ARG A 619 3.58 28.16 -34.17
C ARG A 619 5.02 27.78 -34.44
N LEU A 620 5.24 26.60 -35.00
CA LEU A 620 6.56 26.10 -35.33
C LEU A 620 6.75 26.06 -36.85
N LEU A 621 7.91 26.51 -37.32
CA LEU A 621 8.39 26.36 -38.69
C LEU A 621 9.75 25.65 -38.65
N GLY A 622 9.94 24.65 -39.50
CA GLY A 622 11.19 23.91 -39.63
C GLY A 622 10.98 22.40 -39.68
N PRO A 623 12.06 21.60 -39.83
CA PRO A 623 13.45 22.05 -39.88
C PRO A 623 13.84 22.65 -41.23
N LEU A 624 14.50 23.81 -41.20
CA LEU A 624 15.15 24.43 -42.36
C LEU A 624 16.65 24.03 -42.42
N PRO A 625 17.28 24.01 -43.61
CA PRO A 625 18.68 23.61 -43.76
C PRO A 625 19.67 24.55 -43.04
N SER A 626 20.35 24.06 -42.00
CA SER A 626 21.30 24.84 -41.19
C SER A 626 22.73 24.82 -41.73
N GLY A 627 23.20 23.69 -42.29
CA GLY A 627 24.60 23.52 -42.68
C GLY A 627 25.58 23.44 -41.49
N GLY A 628 25.07 23.21 -40.28
CA GLY A 628 25.84 23.22 -39.02
C GLY A 628 25.34 24.28 -38.05
N LEU A 629 25.89 24.29 -36.83
CA LEU A 629 25.42 25.15 -35.75
C LEU A 629 25.74 26.63 -36.02
N ALA A 630 27.01 26.93 -36.33
CA ALA A 630 27.45 28.28 -36.69
C ALA A 630 26.82 28.78 -38.00
N ALA A 631 26.76 27.91 -39.03
CA ALA A 631 26.19 28.26 -40.33
C ALA A 631 24.69 28.54 -40.23
N GLY A 632 23.93 27.71 -39.50
CA GLY A 632 22.49 27.89 -39.31
C GLY A 632 22.18 29.13 -38.48
N PHE A 633 23.02 29.43 -37.48
CA PHE A 633 22.87 30.62 -36.64
C PHE A 633 23.09 31.91 -37.43
N ALA A 634 24.14 31.95 -38.27
CA ALA A 634 24.49 33.10 -39.09
C ALA A 634 23.59 33.30 -40.31
N ARG A 635 23.07 32.22 -40.90
CA ARG A 635 22.20 32.29 -42.08
C ARG A 635 20.88 32.97 -41.76
N GLU A 636 20.60 34.07 -42.44
CA GLU A 636 19.31 34.75 -42.37
C GLU A 636 18.27 33.98 -43.21
N PHE A 637 17.06 33.81 -42.65
CA PHE A 637 15.89 33.31 -43.36
C PHE A 637 14.79 34.37 -43.34
N GLU A 638 13.90 34.34 -44.33
CA GLU A 638 12.84 35.33 -44.49
C GLU A 638 12.05 35.65 -43.19
N PRO A 639 11.67 34.69 -42.32
CA PRO A 639 10.96 35.01 -41.08
C PRO A 639 11.66 36.05 -40.19
N GLU A 640 12.99 36.21 -40.32
CA GLU A 640 13.77 37.19 -39.56
C GLU A 640 13.54 38.64 -40.03
N THR A 641 13.09 38.85 -41.27
CA THR A 641 12.90 40.16 -41.89
C THR A 641 11.46 40.43 -42.31
N HIS A 642 10.71 39.40 -42.70
CA HIS A 642 9.30 39.49 -43.05
C HIS A 642 8.56 38.21 -42.64
N LEU A 643 7.54 38.34 -41.81
CA LEU A 643 6.79 37.21 -41.28
C LEU A 643 5.50 36.98 -42.08
N ASP A 644 5.51 35.96 -42.94
CA ASP A 644 4.32 35.42 -43.60
C ASP A 644 4.02 34.00 -43.08
N LEU A 645 2.93 33.84 -42.34
CA LEU A 645 2.51 32.56 -41.76
C LEU A 645 1.94 31.58 -42.81
N ALA A 646 1.57 32.05 -44.01
CA ALA A 646 1.10 31.21 -45.11
C ALA A 646 2.25 30.71 -46.00
N ARG A 647 3.45 31.29 -45.85
CA ARG A 647 4.62 30.95 -46.65
C ARG A 647 5.14 29.54 -46.32
N ARG A 648 5.54 28.83 -47.37
CA ARG A 648 6.23 27.54 -47.29
C ARG A 648 7.70 27.69 -47.69
N PHE A 649 8.56 26.84 -47.13
CA PHE A 649 10.00 26.92 -47.24
C PHE A 649 10.62 25.57 -47.61
N PRO A 650 11.72 25.55 -48.37
CA PRO A 650 12.47 24.32 -48.61
C PRO A 650 13.09 23.85 -47.29
N GLY A 651 12.52 22.79 -46.70
CA GLY A 651 13.01 22.17 -45.48
C GLY A 651 14.13 21.17 -45.74
N VAL A 652 14.57 20.47 -44.69
CA VAL A 652 15.67 19.50 -44.77
C VAL A 652 15.31 18.25 -45.58
N ARG A 653 14.05 17.80 -45.53
CA ARG A 653 13.56 16.61 -46.26
C ARG A 653 12.46 16.92 -47.26
N GLU A 654 11.60 17.86 -46.89
CA GLU A 654 10.42 18.26 -47.64
C GLU A 654 10.13 19.74 -47.45
N GLU A 655 9.17 20.27 -48.18
CA GLU A 655 8.74 21.65 -48.02
C GLU A 655 7.94 21.82 -46.71
N VAL A 656 8.43 22.68 -45.83
CA VAL A 656 7.86 22.93 -44.49
C VAL A 656 7.09 24.24 -44.45
N GLY A 657 6.03 24.29 -43.63
CA GLY A 657 5.26 25.50 -43.34
C GLY A 657 4.99 25.64 -41.84
N TRP A 658 4.40 26.77 -41.46
CA TRP A 658 4.00 27.02 -40.08
C TRP A 658 2.86 26.09 -39.65
N HIS A 659 2.97 25.50 -38.47
CA HIS A 659 1.90 24.73 -37.84
C HIS A 659 1.80 25.05 -36.35
N GLU A 660 0.60 24.93 -35.80
CA GLU A 660 0.34 25.21 -34.38
C GLU A 660 0.83 24.07 -33.49
N ARG A 661 1.33 24.42 -32.30
CA ARG A 661 1.89 23.52 -31.29
C ARG A 661 1.29 23.85 -29.92
N GLY A 662 0.07 23.36 -29.70
CA GLY A 662 -0.64 23.50 -28.42
C GLY A 662 -0.03 22.69 -27.27
N ASP A 663 0.83 21.72 -27.58
CA ASP A 663 1.56 20.88 -26.61
C ASP A 663 2.73 21.62 -25.93
N LEU A 664 3.23 22.71 -26.52
CA LEU A 664 4.31 23.51 -25.95
C LEU A 664 3.79 24.49 -24.87
N ALA A 665 3.27 23.94 -23.77
CA ALA A 665 2.74 24.74 -22.67
C ALA A 665 3.82 25.55 -21.94
N ASP A 666 3.53 26.81 -21.63
CA ASP A 666 4.44 27.67 -20.85
C ASP A 666 4.69 27.06 -19.45
N GLY A 667 5.90 27.19 -18.89
CA GLY A 667 6.28 26.57 -17.60
C GLY A 667 6.78 25.12 -17.70
N GLY A 668 6.52 24.43 -18.81
CA GLY A 668 6.98 23.07 -19.06
C GLY A 668 8.31 23.00 -19.82
N THR A 669 8.99 21.86 -19.73
CA THR A 669 10.11 21.52 -20.63
C THR A 669 9.63 20.50 -21.64
N HIS A 670 9.72 20.85 -22.92
CA HIS A 670 9.12 20.08 -24.01
C HIS A 670 10.16 19.71 -25.07
N LEU A 671 9.89 18.66 -25.83
CA LEU A 671 10.67 18.37 -27.03
C LEU A 671 10.11 19.17 -28.21
N LEU A 672 10.98 19.90 -28.92
CA LEU A 672 10.58 20.64 -30.11
C LEU A 672 10.12 19.73 -31.26
N VAL A 673 10.56 18.47 -31.30
CA VAL A 673 10.15 17.50 -32.32
C VAL A 673 10.15 16.09 -31.70
N ASN A 674 8.99 15.43 -31.66
CA ASN A 674 8.84 14.10 -31.06
C ASN A 674 9.27 12.94 -31.99
N GLU A 675 9.32 13.14 -33.31
CA GLU A 675 9.41 12.01 -34.27
C GLU A 675 10.69 11.96 -35.12
N LEU A 676 11.71 12.78 -34.84
CA LEU A 676 12.92 12.83 -35.65
C LEU A 676 14.20 12.87 -34.81
N HIS A 677 14.58 11.71 -34.29
CA HIS A 677 15.98 11.45 -33.94
C HIS A 677 16.86 11.73 -35.18
N GLY A 678 17.80 12.66 -35.08
CA GLY A 678 18.83 12.91 -36.10
C GLY A 678 18.58 14.00 -37.15
N VAL A 679 17.46 14.73 -37.13
CA VAL A 679 17.28 15.88 -38.07
C VAL A 679 17.80 17.18 -37.47
N HIS A 680 18.98 17.60 -37.92
CA HIS A 680 19.61 18.89 -37.60
C HIS A 680 19.01 19.99 -38.48
N GLY A 681 18.75 21.16 -37.91
CA GLY A 681 18.12 22.22 -38.68
C GLY A 681 17.80 23.46 -37.87
N VAL A 682 17.40 24.50 -38.58
CA VAL A 682 16.89 25.74 -37.99
C VAL A 682 15.38 25.62 -37.82
N TYR A 683 14.90 25.95 -36.62
CA TYR A 683 13.49 26.02 -36.28
C TYR A 683 13.14 27.47 -35.91
N TYR A 684 11.95 27.91 -36.27
CA TYR A 684 11.38 29.16 -35.79
C TYR A 684 10.12 28.87 -34.97
N LEU A 685 10.07 29.42 -33.77
CA LEU A 685 8.87 29.49 -32.95
C LEU A 685 8.31 30.91 -33.02
N PHE A 686 7.04 31.04 -33.35
CA PHE A 686 6.34 32.30 -33.41
C PHE A 686 5.09 32.26 -32.54
N ARG A 687 4.81 33.37 -31.85
CA ARG A 687 3.48 33.60 -31.27
C ARG A 687 3.16 35.09 -31.17
N ARG A 688 1.87 35.38 -31.05
CA ARG A 688 1.38 36.72 -30.70
C ARG A 688 1.13 36.81 -29.20
N VAL A 689 1.51 37.95 -28.63
CA VAL A 689 1.31 38.29 -27.23
C VAL A 689 0.50 39.57 -27.16
N HIS A 690 -0.71 39.49 -26.62
CA HIS A 690 -1.59 40.65 -26.49
C HIS A 690 -1.53 41.19 -25.07
N VAL A 691 -1.23 42.48 -24.91
CA VAL A 691 -1.24 43.15 -23.60
C VAL A 691 -2.14 44.39 -23.62
N PRO A 692 -2.97 44.62 -22.58
CA PRO A 692 -3.88 45.77 -22.53
C PRO A 692 -3.15 47.12 -22.35
N GLU A 693 -1.99 47.11 -21.71
CA GLU A 693 -1.12 48.26 -21.46
C GLU A 693 0.35 47.86 -21.68
N PRO A 694 1.27 48.82 -21.90
CA PRO A 694 2.69 48.52 -22.02
C PRO A 694 3.19 47.78 -20.78
N ALA A 695 3.95 46.71 -20.99
CA ALA A 695 4.40 45.83 -19.91
C ALA A 695 5.80 45.29 -20.20
N VAL A 696 6.50 44.85 -19.16
CA VAL A 696 7.76 44.13 -19.33
C VAL A 696 7.51 42.64 -19.08
N LEU A 697 8.03 41.80 -19.97
CA LEU A 697 7.92 40.36 -19.88
C LEU A 697 9.32 39.79 -19.62
N ASP A 698 9.56 39.38 -18.38
CA ASP A 698 10.72 38.59 -18.03
C ASP A 698 10.47 37.15 -18.48
N VAL A 699 11.42 36.54 -19.17
CA VAL A 699 11.28 35.20 -19.72
C VAL A 699 12.46 34.36 -19.27
N ALA A 700 12.21 33.23 -18.62
CA ALA A 700 13.20 32.17 -18.51
C ALA A 700 13.05 31.23 -19.71
N LEU A 701 13.94 31.36 -20.67
CA LEU A 701 13.96 30.61 -21.92
C LEU A 701 15.04 29.52 -21.87
N ARG A 702 14.67 28.30 -22.25
CA ARG A 702 15.58 27.20 -22.53
C ARG A 702 15.46 26.81 -24.00
N ALA A 703 16.60 26.73 -24.65
CA ALA A 703 16.81 26.06 -25.92
C ALA A 703 18.26 25.53 -25.90
N ASP A 704 18.47 24.23 -26.14
CA ASP A 704 19.71 23.56 -25.73
C ASP A 704 20.98 23.98 -26.50
N ASP A 705 20.83 24.41 -27.76
CA ASP A 705 21.96 24.80 -28.62
C ASP A 705 22.12 26.32 -28.71
N VAL A 706 21.84 26.93 -29.87
CA VAL A 706 21.99 28.38 -30.10
C VAL A 706 20.69 28.96 -30.61
N PHE A 707 20.40 30.20 -30.21
CA PHE A 707 19.13 30.82 -30.55
C PHE A 707 19.19 32.35 -30.64
N LYS A 708 18.22 32.91 -31.36
CA LYS A 708 17.99 34.36 -31.50
C LYS A 708 16.54 34.67 -31.21
N VAL A 709 16.26 35.86 -30.68
CA VAL A 709 14.92 36.30 -30.32
C VAL A 709 14.66 37.67 -30.94
N TRP A 710 13.48 37.81 -31.54
CA TRP A 710 12.95 39.06 -32.05
C TRP A 710 11.64 39.39 -31.35
N LEU A 711 11.44 40.68 -31.10
CA LEU A 711 10.20 41.24 -30.62
C LEU A 711 9.77 42.36 -31.57
N ASN A 712 8.55 42.26 -32.11
CA ASN A 712 8.01 43.23 -33.06
C ASN A 712 8.98 43.50 -34.23
N GLU A 713 9.49 42.42 -34.83
CA GLU A 713 10.44 42.43 -35.97
C GLU A 713 11.82 43.03 -35.65
N ARG A 714 12.11 43.35 -34.38
CA ARG A 714 13.42 43.83 -33.93
C ARG A 714 14.18 42.73 -33.18
N PRO A 715 15.45 42.47 -33.49
CA PRO A 715 16.26 41.53 -32.71
C PRO A 715 16.49 42.10 -31.31
N VAL A 716 16.19 41.29 -30.28
CA VAL A 716 16.30 41.69 -28.87
C VAL A 716 17.32 40.84 -28.11
N PHE A 717 17.65 39.65 -28.61
CA PHE A 717 18.65 38.79 -27.97
C PHE A 717 19.25 37.79 -28.95
N GLU A 718 20.51 37.44 -28.75
CA GLU A 718 21.16 36.35 -29.43
C GLU A 718 22.13 35.58 -28.52
N ARG A 719 22.22 34.28 -28.74
CA ARG A 719 23.17 33.39 -28.07
C ARG A 719 23.79 32.46 -29.09
N GLY A 720 25.05 32.72 -29.43
CA GLY A 720 25.81 31.97 -30.44
C GLY A 720 26.66 30.81 -29.93
N THR A 721 26.63 30.51 -28.62
CA THR A 721 27.39 29.41 -28.00
C THR A 721 26.46 28.44 -27.26
N PRO A 722 26.58 27.11 -27.49
CA PRO A 722 25.82 26.10 -26.76
C PRO A 722 26.15 26.07 -25.25
N GLU A 723 25.21 25.65 -24.42
CA GLU A 723 25.44 25.43 -22.98
C GLU A 723 25.97 24.01 -22.68
N PRO A 724 26.87 23.85 -21.69
CA PRO A 724 27.30 22.54 -21.24
C PRO A 724 26.29 21.93 -20.25
N TYR A 725 25.50 20.96 -20.71
CA TYR A 725 24.68 20.05 -19.87
C TYR A 725 23.56 20.72 -19.01
N PRO A 726 22.52 19.98 -18.56
CA PRO A 726 21.19 20.53 -18.35
C PRO A 726 21.05 21.39 -17.08
N GLY A 727 20.36 22.53 -17.18
CA GLY A 727 19.79 23.22 -16.03
C GLY A 727 19.76 24.74 -16.09
N VAL A 728 20.56 25.39 -16.93
CA VAL A 728 20.62 26.86 -16.97
C VAL A 728 19.54 27.39 -17.91
N ARG A 729 18.77 28.37 -17.44
CA ARG A 729 17.75 29.08 -18.23
C ARG A 729 18.23 30.49 -18.53
N THR A 730 18.08 30.90 -19.78
CA THR A 730 18.39 32.27 -20.20
C THR A 730 17.29 33.19 -19.73
N ARG A 731 17.64 34.21 -18.95
CA ARG A 731 16.68 35.25 -18.56
C ARG A 731 16.71 36.38 -19.58
N LEU A 732 15.56 36.67 -20.18
CA LEU A 732 15.36 37.75 -21.14
C LEU A 732 14.37 38.74 -20.56
N ARG A 733 14.52 40.02 -20.88
CA ARG A 733 13.57 41.08 -20.52
C ARG A 733 13.02 41.69 -21.80
N LEU A 734 11.73 41.52 -22.06
CA LEU A 734 11.06 41.90 -23.30
C LEU A 734 10.08 43.06 -23.05
N GLU A 735 10.27 44.20 -23.71
CA GLU A 735 9.38 45.36 -23.57
C GLU A 735 8.19 45.27 -24.53
N LEU A 736 6.99 44.99 -24.00
CA LEU A 736 5.76 44.85 -24.77
C LEU A 736 5.03 46.19 -24.88
N ALA A 737 4.61 46.55 -26.09
CA ALA A 737 3.72 47.68 -26.34
C ALA A 737 2.25 47.28 -26.08
N ALA A 738 1.38 48.23 -25.76
CA ALA A 738 -0.07 47.97 -25.71
C ALA A 738 -0.58 47.40 -27.05
N GLY A 739 -1.46 46.40 -26.99
CA GLY A 739 -1.98 45.69 -28.16
C GLY A 739 -1.23 44.40 -28.48
N GLU A 740 -1.20 44.03 -29.76
CA GLU A 740 -0.50 42.85 -30.28
C GLU A 740 1.02 43.08 -30.30
N ASN A 741 1.77 42.12 -29.76
CA ASN A 741 3.22 42.01 -29.90
C ASN A 741 3.56 40.68 -30.58
N ARG A 742 4.59 40.68 -31.42
CA ARG A 742 5.03 39.53 -32.22
C ARG A 742 6.36 39.01 -31.67
N LEU A 743 6.35 37.81 -31.11
CA LEU A 743 7.54 37.15 -30.59
C LEU A 743 7.99 36.05 -31.56
N LEU A 744 9.23 36.14 -32.02
CA LEU A 744 9.85 35.16 -32.90
C LEU A 744 11.14 34.65 -32.26
N ILE A 745 11.34 33.34 -32.22
CA ILE A 745 12.54 32.70 -31.68
C ILE A 745 13.10 31.75 -32.74
N LYS A 746 14.35 31.97 -33.15
CA LYS A 746 15.11 31.05 -33.99
C LYS A 746 15.89 30.13 -33.08
N VAL A 747 15.76 28.81 -33.25
CA VAL A 747 16.54 27.80 -32.54
C VAL A 747 17.29 26.96 -33.57
N VAL A 748 18.61 26.82 -33.43
CA VAL A 748 19.43 25.97 -34.30
C VAL A 748 19.87 24.77 -33.50
N ASN A 749 19.20 23.65 -33.71
CA ASN A 749 19.50 22.41 -32.99
C ASN A 749 20.41 21.50 -33.82
N HIS A 750 21.50 21.03 -33.21
CA HIS A 750 22.52 20.20 -33.81
C HIS A 750 22.84 18.92 -33.01
N GLN A 751 22.76 18.87 -31.67
CA GLN A 751 23.05 17.62 -30.94
C GLN A 751 22.14 17.42 -29.71
N GLY A 752 21.97 16.18 -29.26
CA GLY A 752 21.22 15.85 -28.05
C GLY A 752 19.69 15.84 -28.20
N ALA A 753 19.00 15.69 -27.07
CA ALA A 753 17.56 15.89 -26.97
C ALA A 753 17.26 17.38 -27.17
N LYS A 754 16.22 17.71 -27.95
CA LYS A 754 15.96 19.07 -28.48
C LYS A 754 14.91 19.77 -27.63
N TYR A 755 15.27 20.18 -26.43
CA TYR A 755 14.34 20.76 -25.48
C TYR A 755 14.05 22.23 -25.75
N PHE A 756 12.82 22.63 -25.44
CA PHE A 756 12.36 24.00 -25.36
C PHE A 756 11.55 24.18 -24.09
N ALA A 757 11.89 25.21 -23.32
CA ALA A 757 11.07 25.67 -22.20
C ALA A 757 10.91 27.17 -22.30
N PHE A 758 9.70 27.66 -22.13
CA PHE A 758 9.40 29.08 -22.14
C PHE A 758 8.60 29.40 -20.88
N GLU A 759 9.16 30.22 -20.00
CA GLU A 759 8.49 30.62 -18.76
C GLU A 759 8.33 32.14 -18.70
N PRO A 760 7.16 32.67 -19.08
CA PRO A 760 6.86 34.08 -18.94
C PRO A 760 6.60 34.41 -17.48
N THR A 761 7.28 35.44 -16.99
CA THR A 761 6.92 36.20 -15.80
C THR A 761 6.68 37.64 -16.26
N VAL A 762 5.46 38.14 -16.10
CA VAL A 762 5.16 39.53 -16.47
C VAL A 762 5.64 40.41 -15.32
N GLY A 763 6.77 41.09 -15.51
CA GLY A 763 7.36 41.98 -14.52
C GLY A 763 7.00 43.45 -14.79
N GLY A 764 6.75 44.23 -13.74
CA GLY A 764 6.51 45.66 -13.86
C GLY A 764 5.60 46.20 -12.77
N THR A 765 5.72 47.48 -12.44
CA THR A 765 4.97 48.16 -11.36
C THR A 765 3.45 48.18 -11.54
N ASN A 766 2.94 47.65 -12.65
CA ASN A 766 1.54 47.74 -13.05
C ASN A 766 0.79 46.41 -13.15
N ARG A 767 1.39 45.25 -12.83
CA ARG A 767 0.67 43.97 -12.82
C ARG A 767 0.86 43.15 -11.55
N LEU A 768 -0.19 42.41 -11.21
CA LEU A 768 -0.29 41.61 -10.00
C LEU A 768 -0.76 40.21 -10.36
N ALA A 769 -0.14 39.19 -9.77
CA ALA A 769 -0.55 37.81 -9.98
C ALA A 769 -2.05 37.61 -9.60
N PRO A 770 -2.84 36.86 -10.40
CA PRO A 770 -4.28 36.64 -10.18
C PRO A 770 -4.69 36.33 -8.74
N ALA A 771 -3.99 35.38 -8.10
CA ALA A 771 -4.28 34.97 -6.73
C ALA A 771 -4.00 36.10 -5.72
N LEU A 772 -2.95 36.89 -5.95
CA LEU A 772 -2.60 38.03 -5.10
C LEU A 772 -3.59 39.18 -5.27
N ALA A 773 -4.14 39.37 -6.47
CA ALA A 773 -5.21 40.34 -6.73
C ALA A 773 -6.48 40.01 -5.94
N ALA A 774 -6.91 38.74 -5.95
CA ALA A 774 -8.05 38.30 -5.14
C ALA A 774 -7.82 38.55 -3.64
N ILE A 775 -6.60 38.34 -3.14
CA ILE A 775 -6.24 38.60 -1.73
C ILE A 775 -6.20 40.09 -1.40
N LEU A 776 -5.54 40.90 -2.23
CA LEU A 776 -5.27 42.31 -1.97
C LEU A 776 -6.46 43.24 -2.28
N SER A 777 -7.47 42.76 -3.01
CA SER A 777 -8.66 43.57 -3.33
C SER A 777 -9.59 43.85 -2.13
N THR A 778 -9.46 43.11 -1.02
CA THR A 778 -10.41 43.20 0.11
C THR A 778 -10.33 44.49 0.91
N ASP A 779 -11.29 44.75 1.80
CA ASP A 779 -11.28 45.95 2.66
C ASP A 779 -10.22 45.93 3.76
N ALA A 780 -9.81 44.73 4.19
CA ALA A 780 -8.80 44.53 5.22
C ALA A 780 -7.48 44.09 4.60
N ALA A 781 -6.38 44.52 5.21
CA ALA A 781 -5.05 44.03 4.88
C ALA A 781 -4.95 42.51 5.15
N PRO A 782 -4.20 41.76 4.33
CA PRO A 782 -4.04 40.32 4.52
C PRO A 782 -3.33 40.02 5.84
N THR A 783 -3.83 39.02 6.57
CA THR A 783 -3.24 38.54 7.84
C THR A 783 -3.09 37.02 7.80
N GLY A 784 -2.30 36.44 8.72
CA GLY A 784 -2.11 34.99 8.83
C GLY A 784 -1.65 34.34 7.52
N ALA A 785 -2.36 33.30 7.08
CA ALA A 785 -2.04 32.58 5.84
C ALA A 785 -2.09 33.45 4.58
N TRP A 786 -2.94 34.49 4.56
CA TRP A 786 -3.01 35.42 3.43
C TRP A 786 -1.80 36.35 3.37
N ALA A 787 -1.30 36.81 4.53
CA ALA A 787 -0.07 37.58 4.59
C ALA A 787 1.12 36.75 4.10
N ALA A 788 1.18 35.46 4.49
CA ALA A 788 2.20 34.54 3.99
C ALA A 788 2.11 34.34 2.47
N LYS A 789 0.91 34.13 1.90
CA LYS A 789 0.72 34.02 0.44
C LYS A 789 1.18 35.28 -0.31
N VAL A 790 0.87 36.47 0.20
CA VAL A 790 1.31 37.75 -0.40
C VAL A 790 2.83 37.90 -0.30
N ARG A 791 3.41 37.59 0.86
CA ARG A 791 4.86 37.59 1.07
C ARG A 791 5.57 36.65 0.10
N ASP A 792 5.13 35.40 0.02
CA ASP A 792 5.76 34.38 -0.81
C ASP A 792 5.57 34.70 -2.30
N GLY A 793 4.40 35.23 -2.69
CA GLY A 793 4.15 35.71 -4.05
C GLY A 793 5.07 36.86 -4.46
N TYR A 794 5.24 37.85 -3.58
CA TYR A 794 6.19 38.95 -3.81
C TYR A 794 7.62 38.45 -3.93
N ARG A 795 8.07 37.60 -2.99
CA ARG A 795 9.42 37.02 -3.00
C ARG A 795 9.67 36.19 -4.27
N ARG A 796 8.67 35.44 -4.74
CA ARG A 796 8.78 34.69 -6.01
C ARG A 796 9.04 35.62 -7.21
N GLU A 797 8.36 36.75 -7.25
CA GLU A 797 8.50 37.71 -8.35
C GLU A 797 9.81 38.53 -8.24
N HIS A 798 10.19 38.94 -7.03
CA HIS A 798 11.24 39.93 -6.81
C HIS A 798 12.56 39.38 -6.24
N ALA A 799 12.61 38.11 -5.80
CA ALA A 799 13.80 37.49 -5.22
C ALA A 799 14.16 36.17 -5.96
N PRO A 800 15.10 36.21 -6.93
CA PRO A 800 15.55 35.02 -7.66
C PRO A 800 15.99 33.84 -6.78
N GLU A 801 16.73 34.12 -5.71
CA GLU A 801 17.22 33.13 -4.75
C GLU A 801 16.06 32.39 -4.05
N PHE A 802 14.93 33.05 -3.86
CA PHE A 802 13.74 32.46 -3.26
C PHE A 802 13.05 31.48 -4.22
N ARG A 803 13.02 31.80 -5.52
CA ARG A 803 12.52 30.88 -6.55
C ARG A 803 13.32 29.59 -6.58
N GLU A 804 14.64 29.70 -6.60
CA GLU A 804 15.53 28.53 -6.58
C GLU A 804 15.32 27.66 -5.33
N LEU A 805 15.08 28.27 -4.17
CA LEU A 805 14.76 27.53 -2.95
C LEU A 805 13.39 26.83 -3.03
N GLN A 806 12.38 27.47 -3.61
CA GLN A 806 11.07 26.84 -3.83
C GLN A 806 11.16 25.66 -4.80
N ASP A 807 11.91 25.81 -5.89
CA ASP A 807 12.10 24.77 -6.89
C ASP A 807 12.83 23.55 -6.29
N HIS A 808 13.88 23.79 -5.49
CA HIS A 808 14.56 22.72 -4.76
C HIS A 808 13.64 22.02 -3.76
N TRP A 809 12.83 22.79 -3.01
CA TRP A 809 11.89 22.22 -2.03
C TRP A 809 10.86 21.32 -2.71
N ALA A 810 10.26 21.77 -3.81
CA ALA A 810 9.30 20.99 -4.59
C ALA A 810 9.95 19.73 -5.19
N THR A 811 11.18 19.87 -5.71
CA THR A 811 11.95 18.75 -6.28
C THR A 811 12.21 17.67 -5.24
N TRP A 812 12.66 18.04 -4.04
CA TRP A 812 12.94 17.06 -2.98
C TRP A 812 11.68 16.38 -2.47
N GLN A 813 10.55 17.10 -2.39
CA GLN A 813 9.28 16.49 -2.03
C GLN A 813 8.79 15.48 -3.07
N GLU A 814 8.99 15.78 -4.35
CA GLU A 814 8.65 14.85 -5.43
C GLU A 814 9.55 13.60 -5.37
N GLU A 815 10.84 13.79 -5.15
CA GLU A 815 11.79 12.68 -4.97
C GLU A 815 11.45 11.82 -3.74
N GLU A 816 11.08 12.44 -2.61
CA GLU A 816 10.63 11.73 -1.41
C GLU A 816 9.41 10.86 -1.70
N ARG A 817 8.39 11.42 -2.37
CA ARG A 817 7.19 10.68 -2.79
C ARG A 817 7.52 9.53 -3.74
N ALA A 818 8.41 9.77 -4.72
CA ALA A 818 8.82 8.76 -5.69
C ALA A 818 9.55 7.59 -5.02
N ILE A 819 10.47 7.87 -4.10
CA ILE A 819 11.16 6.82 -3.33
C ILE A 819 10.16 6.08 -2.44
N ASP A 820 9.32 6.80 -1.70
CA ASP A 820 8.36 6.21 -0.77
C ASP A 820 7.33 5.29 -1.45
N ALA A 821 6.91 5.64 -2.68
CA ALA A 821 6.03 4.82 -3.51
C ALA A 821 6.73 3.58 -4.11
N ALA A 822 8.06 3.64 -4.31
CA ALA A 822 8.86 2.54 -4.84
C ALA A 822 9.31 1.53 -3.76
N ILE A 823 9.10 1.82 -2.47
CA ILE A 823 9.46 0.90 -1.40
C ILE A 823 8.54 -0.33 -1.43
N PRO A 824 9.08 -1.55 -1.53
CA PRO A 824 8.28 -2.76 -1.47
C PRO A 824 7.63 -2.91 -0.10
N THR A 825 6.45 -3.53 -0.07
CA THR A 825 5.72 -3.82 1.17
C THR A 825 5.59 -5.31 1.39
N THR A 826 5.33 -5.70 2.64
CA THR A 826 4.99 -7.08 3.00
C THR A 826 3.98 -7.17 4.12
N LEU A 827 3.12 -8.19 4.09
CA LEU A 827 2.15 -8.44 5.16
C LEU A 827 2.84 -8.91 6.43
N ILE A 828 2.38 -8.39 7.57
CA ILE A 828 2.83 -8.80 8.91
C ILE A 828 1.63 -9.07 9.81
N ALA A 829 1.82 -9.76 10.93
CA ALA A 829 0.82 -9.81 11.99
C ALA A 829 0.91 -8.55 12.87
N LYS A 830 -0.21 -8.25 13.52
CA LYS A 830 -0.32 -7.29 14.61
C LYS A 830 -1.58 -7.61 15.40
N GLU A 831 -1.48 -7.69 16.71
CA GLU A 831 -2.65 -7.86 17.57
C GLU A 831 -3.42 -6.54 17.80
N LEU A 832 -4.72 -6.68 18.03
CA LEU A 832 -5.61 -5.60 18.44
C LEU A 832 -5.20 -5.06 19.81
N ALA A 833 -5.26 -3.72 19.95
CA ALA A 833 -5.03 -3.07 21.24
C ALA A 833 -6.04 -3.50 22.33
N LYS A 834 -7.24 -3.93 21.93
CA LYS A 834 -8.24 -4.52 22.80
C LYS A 834 -8.61 -5.91 22.27
N PRO A 835 -8.31 -6.99 23.02
CA PRO A 835 -8.65 -8.34 22.59
C PRO A 835 -10.15 -8.53 22.36
N ARG A 836 -10.50 -9.30 21.33
CA ARG A 836 -11.86 -9.77 21.06
C ARG A 836 -12.22 -10.90 22.02
N GLU A 837 -13.47 -10.89 22.48
CA GLU A 837 -14.04 -12.02 23.21
C GLU A 837 -14.17 -13.22 22.28
N THR A 838 -13.63 -14.36 22.70
CA THR A 838 -13.75 -15.63 21.97
C THR A 838 -14.87 -16.47 22.57
N ARG A 839 -15.73 -17.01 21.70
CA ARG A 839 -16.82 -17.92 22.08
C ARG A 839 -16.69 -19.22 21.31
N LEU A 840 -17.11 -20.31 21.95
CA LEU A 840 -17.31 -21.59 21.28
C LEU A 840 -18.43 -21.41 20.24
N LEU A 841 -18.19 -21.77 18.98
CA LEU A 841 -19.22 -21.70 17.95
C LEU A 841 -19.92 -23.05 17.83
N ILE A 842 -21.24 -23.06 18.05
CA ILE A 842 -22.03 -24.30 18.07
C ILE A 842 -22.01 -24.91 16.67
N ARG A 843 -21.43 -26.11 16.56
CA ARG A 843 -21.15 -26.80 15.28
C ARG A 843 -20.27 -25.99 14.31
N GLY A 844 -19.46 -25.06 14.83
CA GLY A 844 -18.60 -24.21 14.01
C GLY A 844 -19.32 -23.07 13.29
N GLU A 845 -20.61 -22.84 13.57
CA GLU A 845 -21.41 -21.80 12.92
C GLU A 845 -21.18 -20.43 13.59
N TYR A 846 -20.65 -19.47 12.83
CA TYR A 846 -20.22 -18.14 13.33
C TYR A 846 -21.37 -17.34 13.98
N ASP A 847 -22.60 -17.57 13.53
CA ASP A 847 -23.83 -16.92 14.01
C ASP A 847 -24.48 -17.64 15.20
N LYS A 848 -23.89 -18.75 15.67
CA LYS A 848 -24.37 -19.50 16.85
C LYS A 848 -23.33 -19.54 17.96
N PRO A 849 -23.07 -18.40 18.63
CA PRO A 849 -22.13 -18.34 19.74
C PRO A 849 -22.66 -19.09 20.97
N GLY A 850 -21.79 -19.89 21.57
CA GLY A 850 -21.99 -20.58 22.84
C GLY A 850 -21.30 -19.86 23.99
N GLU A 851 -20.70 -20.64 24.88
CA GLU A 851 -19.97 -20.14 26.04
C GLU A 851 -18.68 -19.40 25.67
N VAL A 852 -18.25 -18.48 26.56
CA VAL A 852 -16.97 -17.78 26.43
C VAL A 852 -15.82 -18.74 26.74
N VAL A 853 -14.79 -18.70 25.88
CA VAL A 853 -13.59 -19.53 26.00
C VAL A 853 -12.37 -18.61 25.98
N PRO A 854 -11.58 -18.55 27.07
CA PRO A 854 -10.34 -17.79 27.08
C PRO A 854 -9.28 -18.44 26.18
N PRO A 855 -8.32 -17.68 25.64
CA PRO A 855 -7.17 -18.26 24.94
C PRO A 855 -6.45 -19.30 25.81
N GLY A 856 -6.09 -20.44 25.20
CA GLY A 856 -5.49 -21.55 25.92
C GLY A 856 -4.97 -22.64 24.98
N LEU A 857 -3.97 -23.38 25.45
CA LEU A 857 -3.41 -24.52 24.73
C LEU A 857 -4.13 -25.82 25.13
N PRO A 858 -4.21 -26.82 24.23
CA PRO A 858 -4.66 -28.16 24.60
C PRO A 858 -3.86 -28.73 25.77
N ALA A 859 -4.50 -29.53 26.63
CA ALA A 859 -3.88 -30.07 27.85
C ALA A 859 -2.95 -31.27 27.62
N ILE A 860 -2.81 -31.74 26.37
CA ILE A 860 -1.97 -32.88 25.97
C ILE A 860 -0.50 -32.54 25.84
#